data_AF-A0A417QKU5-F1
#
_entry.id   AF-A0A417QKU5-F1
#
_cell.length_a   1.000
_cell.length_b   1.000
_cell.length_c   1.000
_cell.angle_alpha   90.00
_cell.angle_beta   90.00
_cell.angle_gamma   90.00
#
_symmetry.space_group_name_H-M   'P 1'
#
loop_
_entity.id
_entity.type
_entity.pdbx_description
1 polymer ?
#
loop_
_entity_poly.entity_id
_entity_poly.type
_entity_poly.pdbx_seq_one_letter_code
_entity_poly.pdbx_strand_id
1 'polypeptide(L)'
;MKATIKKISLFMLSLAVVLTMAASTGMNSEAASKKPTKITLKATSKTVDIKGKVKVSVKSVKPSKASKSVTYKSSNKKIATVSSKGTVTGKKKGTVKITATSKKNKKVKSTIKITVKDLKASSVKLNTTSKTVASGKTTTLKATVKGATGFYNQGVTWKSSNTKVATVSSKGVVKGIAAGQATITATEKGGSKKATCLITVTEPVKVNKDAGTVTLKGILNASAFKKPTMHYLVTANLGASGGNPIFTGLNDRIDLANALDSLGATAWNTNSKTVLANGESIAAVKDKKGTNANYSKLNISVSWAGHDAVAMQDTIKNADKSAYTGTIVYANSGAVQKAIPSGCEICTSSCYAGICASEDVAMGGTTIGNSANLPKAGTVVTITIAVDGYKAPYNYISKEDLKADIDGKQEYKILDVRQAAKYAESHIAGAVSADVDGAVSGTDVASATKNIEAAIKNDPAGTKYAVVCNSGSRYAQAATEIMIKAGISNKNIFTLTGGMKKDAGGWDYENYCVKSYKSTGGFDFVNGMKSAQLEANLNAGNTPFVVFDLRDVNAYAAGHILQAVSTPLRDTTGADLSNEQSKANLQAAVTANPNKFYVVECYSGNKYANKAVNYLKEIGVSENRIIVLEGGAAGWTGFQTSSVKISAADLKADIDSTQSYKLIDARKAADYATSHIVGAVSADMDCVVNGTDEATALANAKAAITGDSANQKYAIICYSGNRYAQKATEMLIKNGVDRANIVTLSDGMKGWTEANYLVKSYTSTKGKFFKHGMTVAQLKANLNAGNTPFVVFDLRDAVAYNTSHIDGAISTPLRESIDGKVTDLSDDTCKANLDAAVKANPNKFYVVECYSGNNYAEKAVNYLKELGVSEDKVIVLEGGAAAWNAQ
;
A
#
# COMPACT_ATOMS: atom_id res chain seq x y z
N MET A 1 -18.47 -4.58 25.26
CA MET A 1 -18.92 -4.97 26.62
C MET A 1 -17.74 -5.05 27.60
N LYS A 2 -17.42 -3.96 28.32
CA LYS A 2 -16.67 -3.91 29.60
C LYS A 2 -16.38 -2.45 30.02
N ALA A 3 -17.38 -1.56 29.90
CA ALA A 3 -17.25 -0.16 30.32
C ALA A 3 -18.49 0.44 31.04
N THR A 4 -19.54 -0.36 31.30
CA THR A 4 -20.84 0.18 31.80
C THR A 4 -21.23 -0.27 33.22
N ILE A 5 -20.39 -0.99 33.96
CA ILE A 5 -20.72 -1.50 35.31
C ILE A 5 -19.80 -0.91 36.39
N LYS A 6 -19.71 0.43 36.48
CA LYS A 6 -19.05 1.08 37.63
C LYS A 6 -19.55 2.48 38.00
N LYS A 7 -20.76 2.86 37.55
CA LYS A 7 -21.41 4.14 37.92
C LYS A 7 -22.78 4.01 38.60
N ILE A 8 -23.21 2.82 39.01
CA ILE A 8 -24.53 2.59 39.66
C ILE A 8 -24.45 2.24 41.16
N SER A 9 -23.26 2.21 41.78
CA SER A 9 -23.12 1.84 43.21
C SER A 9 -22.96 3.02 44.19
N LEU A 10 -23.11 4.28 43.76
CA LEU A 10 -22.85 5.44 44.63
C LEU A 10 -23.98 6.49 44.69
N PHE A 11 -25.13 6.24 44.07
CA PHE A 11 -26.25 7.19 44.05
C PHE A 11 -27.57 6.67 44.65
N MET A 12 -27.61 5.42 45.14
CA MET A 12 -28.78 4.79 45.78
C MET A 12 -28.58 4.55 47.29
N LEU A 13 -27.80 5.39 47.96
CA LEU A 13 -27.66 5.35 49.43
C LEU A 13 -27.87 6.72 50.10
N SER A 14 -28.30 7.74 49.34
CA SER A 14 -28.49 9.11 49.82
C SER A 14 -29.94 9.58 49.87
N LEU A 15 -30.94 8.73 49.61
CA LEU A 15 -32.35 9.15 49.57
C LEU A 15 -33.30 8.37 50.50
N ALA A 16 -32.85 7.31 51.18
CA ALA A 16 -33.68 6.52 52.11
C ALA A 16 -33.46 6.86 53.61
N VAL A 17 -32.72 7.93 53.93
CA VAL A 17 -32.42 8.33 55.32
C VAL A 17 -33.02 9.70 55.68
N VAL A 18 -33.76 10.34 54.78
CA VAL A 18 -34.37 11.66 55.01
C VAL A 18 -35.85 11.65 54.63
N LEU A 19 -36.66 10.87 55.34
CA LEU A 19 -38.08 11.14 55.69
C LEU A 19 -38.68 9.82 56.21
N THR A 20 -39.07 9.80 57.49
CA THR A 20 -39.83 8.78 58.27
C THR A 20 -39.17 8.34 59.58
N MET A 21 -38.48 9.28 60.25
CA MET A 21 -38.52 9.30 61.72
C MET A 21 -39.17 10.62 62.17
N ALA A 22 -40.46 10.72 61.87
CA ALA A 22 -41.38 11.66 62.49
C ALA A 22 -42.54 10.84 63.08
N ALA A 23 -42.21 9.94 64.01
CA ALA A 23 -43.17 9.24 64.88
C ALA A 23 -42.39 8.58 66.04
N SER A 24 -41.80 9.40 66.91
CA SER A 24 -41.50 9.07 68.32
C SER A 24 -40.94 10.31 69.03
N THR A 25 -41.61 11.45 68.88
CA THR A 25 -41.46 12.58 69.81
C THR A 25 -42.35 12.35 71.02
N GLY A 26 -42.01 11.33 71.77
CA GLY A 26 -42.62 10.98 73.04
C GLY A 26 -41.74 9.91 73.66
N MET A 27 -41.11 10.22 74.79
CA MET A 27 -40.09 9.41 75.48
C MET A 27 -38.65 9.56 74.96
N ASN A 28 -37.98 10.64 75.39
CA ASN A 28 -36.92 10.59 76.42
C ASN A 28 -35.96 11.79 76.29
N SER A 29 -36.50 13.01 76.44
CA SER A 29 -35.72 14.25 76.55
C SER A 29 -34.95 14.35 77.89
N GLU A 30 -35.07 13.38 78.79
CA GLU A 30 -34.33 13.36 80.07
C GLU A 30 -32.89 12.82 79.97
N ALA A 31 -32.52 12.08 78.91
CA ALA A 31 -31.16 11.55 78.78
C ALA A 31 -30.13 12.57 78.24
N ALA A 32 -30.58 13.63 77.56
CA ALA A 32 -29.73 14.73 77.08
C ALA A 32 -29.56 15.89 78.10
N SER A 33 -30.32 15.87 79.20
CA SER A 33 -30.22 16.87 80.28
C SER A 33 -29.23 16.48 81.39
N LYS A 34 -28.87 15.19 81.52
CA LYS A 34 -27.93 14.73 82.56
C LYS A 34 -26.55 15.35 82.34
N LYS A 35 -26.17 16.24 83.26
CA LYS A 35 -24.84 16.86 83.32
C LYS A 35 -23.80 15.74 83.52
N PRO A 36 -22.82 15.56 82.62
CA PRO A 36 -21.78 14.55 82.84
C PRO A 36 -21.02 14.91 84.12
N THR A 37 -20.65 13.88 84.90
CA THR A 37 -19.81 13.97 86.10
C THR A 37 -18.37 13.51 85.81
N LYS A 38 -18.15 12.69 84.77
CA LYS A 38 -16.83 12.24 84.32
C LYS A 38 -16.74 12.08 82.80
N ILE A 39 -15.61 12.50 82.21
CA ILE A 39 -15.27 12.29 80.79
C ILE A 39 -13.97 11.49 80.71
N THR A 40 -13.93 10.49 79.82
CA THR A 40 -12.71 9.73 79.49
C THR A 40 -12.33 9.96 78.03
N LEU A 41 -11.09 10.37 77.78
CA LEU A 41 -10.57 10.58 76.44
C LEU A 41 -9.83 9.35 75.89
N LYS A 42 -9.84 9.21 74.56
CA LYS A 42 -8.91 8.35 73.81
C LYS A 42 -8.22 9.17 72.74
N ALA A 43 -6.97 8.82 72.46
CA ALA A 43 -6.25 9.32 71.29
C ALA A 43 -5.90 8.15 70.37
N THR A 44 -5.86 8.39 69.06
CA THR A 44 -5.36 7.38 68.10
C THR A 44 -3.88 7.09 68.30
N SER A 45 -3.11 8.04 68.86
CA SER A 45 -1.74 7.87 69.35
C SER A 45 -1.47 8.89 70.46
N LYS A 46 -0.58 8.58 71.40
CA LYS A 46 -0.09 9.57 72.38
C LYS A 46 1.14 10.35 71.88
N THR A 47 1.69 9.96 70.73
CA THR A 47 2.85 10.60 70.09
C THR A 47 2.48 11.08 68.69
N VAL A 48 2.93 12.29 68.32
CA VAL A 48 2.72 12.87 66.98
C VAL A 48 3.99 13.56 66.49
N ASP A 49 4.25 13.51 65.19
CA ASP A 49 5.35 14.24 64.56
C ASP A 49 5.07 15.76 64.46
N ILE A 50 6.11 16.56 64.23
CA ILE A 50 5.98 17.97 63.85
C ILE A 50 5.20 18.06 62.52
N LYS A 51 4.17 18.91 62.45
CA LYS A 51 3.16 18.98 61.37
C LYS A 51 2.27 17.73 61.23
N GLY A 52 2.56 16.64 61.95
CA GLY A 52 1.72 15.45 62.03
C GLY A 52 0.38 15.72 62.71
N LYS A 53 -0.61 14.85 62.46
CA LYS A 53 -1.97 14.96 63.00
C LYS A 53 -2.36 13.69 63.78
N VAL A 54 -2.96 13.88 64.95
CA VAL A 54 -3.51 12.79 65.77
C VAL A 54 -4.91 13.15 66.24
N LYS A 55 -5.81 12.17 66.37
CA LYS A 55 -7.20 12.41 66.76
C LYS A 55 -7.40 12.13 68.23
N VAL A 56 -7.91 13.11 68.97
CA VAL A 56 -8.42 12.96 70.33
C VAL A 56 -9.95 12.98 70.29
N SER A 57 -10.58 12.03 70.98
CA SER A 57 -12.03 11.88 71.03
C SER A 57 -12.49 11.45 72.42
N VAL A 58 -13.76 11.69 72.74
CA VAL A 58 -14.39 11.19 73.97
C VAL A 58 -14.64 9.69 73.82
N LYS A 59 -13.97 8.87 74.64
CA LYS A 59 -14.16 7.41 74.71
C LYS A 59 -15.48 7.09 75.42
N SER A 60 -15.72 7.69 76.58
CA SER A 60 -16.89 7.44 77.42
C SER A 60 -17.19 8.61 78.36
N VAL A 61 -18.42 8.62 78.91
CA VAL A 61 -18.92 9.59 79.89
C VAL A 61 -19.70 8.87 81.00
N LYS A 62 -19.73 9.44 82.21
CA LYS A 62 -20.61 9.00 83.30
C LYS A 62 -21.55 10.15 83.74
N PRO A 63 -22.84 9.87 84.05
CA PRO A 63 -23.53 8.59 83.85
C PRO A 63 -23.59 8.20 82.36
N SER A 64 -23.82 6.90 82.07
CA SER A 64 -24.00 6.45 80.69
C SER A 64 -25.14 7.25 80.04
N LYS A 65 -25.01 7.56 78.75
CA LYS A 65 -25.91 8.43 77.96
C LYS A 65 -25.85 9.96 78.22
N ALA A 66 -25.06 10.46 79.18
CA ALA A 66 -24.82 11.91 79.32
C ALA A 66 -24.18 12.53 78.06
N SER A 67 -24.22 13.88 77.92
CA SER A 67 -23.67 14.56 76.74
C SER A 67 -22.15 14.36 76.58
N LYS A 68 -21.72 13.90 75.39
CA LYS A 68 -20.31 13.76 74.99
C LYS A 68 -19.72 15.03 74.35
N SER A 69 -20.50 16.10 74.26
CA SER A 69 -20.09 17.34 73.60
C SER A 69 -19.06 18.10 74.43
N VAL A 70 -17.90 18.36 73.85
CA VAL A 70 -16.77 19.00 74.53
C VAL A 70 -16.18 20.14 73.70
N THR A 71 -15.48 21.05 74.37
CA THR A 71 -14.52 21.97 73.76
C THR A 71 -13.10 21.51 74.08
N TYR A 72 -12.21 21.59 73.09
CA TYR A 72 -10.81 21.20 73.25
C TYR A 72 -9.92 22.42 73.45
N LYS A 73 -8.97 22.33 74.38
CA LYS A 73 -7.92 23.33 74.60
C LYS A 73 -6.57 22.62 74.69
N SER A 74 -5.59 23.16 73.98
CA SER A 74 -4.19 22.76 74.13
C SER A 74 -3.53 23.58 75.24
N SER A 75 -2.77 22.95 76.13
CA SER A 75 -2.02 23.66 77.17
C SER A 75 -0.90 24.53 76.60
N ASN A 76 -0.40 24.22 75.39
CA ASN A 76 0.59 25.04 74.70
C ASN A 76 0.40 24.95 73.18
N LYS A 77 -0.21 26.00 72.60
CA LYS A 77 -0.45 26.11 71.15
C LYS A 77 0.84 26.24 70.31
N LYS A 78 1.97 26.61 70.90
CA LYS A 78 3.29 26.63 70.23
C LYS A 78 3.85 25.22 70.05
N ILE A 79 3.52 24.28 70.95
CA ILE A 79 3.91 22.86 70.87
C ILE A 79 2.92 22.08 69.98
N ALA A 80 1.61 22.18 70.22
CA ALA A 80 0.59 21.62 69.34
C ALA A 80 -0.74 22.36 69.44
N THR A 81 -1.47 22.46 68.33
CA THR A 81 -2.84 23.00 68.28
C THR A 81 -3.86 21.87 68.26
N VAL A 82 -5.09 22.14 68.73
CA VAL A 82 -6.21 21.19 68.63
C VAL A 82 -7.41 21.90 68.01
N SER A 83 -8.05 21.27 67.03
CA SER A 83 -9.25 21.81 66.39
C SER A 83 -10.51 21.59 67.24
N SER A 84 -11.60 22.27 66.90
CA SER A 84 -12.92 22.07 67.52
C SER A 84 -13.41 20.62 67.42
N LYS A 85 -12.97 19.89 66.40
CA LYS A 85 -13.28 18.46 66.18
C LYS A 85 -12.32 17.52 66.94
N GLY A 86 -11.34 18.01 67.69
CA GLY A 86 -10.39 17.18 68.43
C GLY A 86 -9.19 16.67 67.61
N THR A 87 -8.90 17.27 66.45
CA THR A 87 -7.69 16.93 65.68
C THR A 87 -6.53 17.75 66.21
N VAL A 88 -5.51 17.09 66.74
CA VAL A 88 -4.29 17.70 67.29
C VAL A 88 -3.22 17.73 66.21
N THR A 89 -2.57 18.88 66.01
CA THR A 89 -1.49 19.09 65.05
C THR A 89 -0.23 19.52 65.77
N GLY A 90 0.84 18.74 65.64
CA GLY A 90 2.15 19.06 66.22
C GLY A 90 2.79 20.27 65.53
N LYS A 91 3.41 21.17 66.29
CA LYS A 91 4.10 22.37 65.78
C LYS A 91 5.56 22.44 66.19
N LYS A 92 5.88 22.08 67.43
CA LYS A 92 7.25 22.09 67.98
C LYS A 92 7.43 20.92 68.93
N LYS A 93 8.65 20.36 69.02
CA LYS A 93 9.03 19.30 69.96
C LYS A 93 8.64 19.69 71.40
N GLY A 94 8.01 18.75 72.12
CA GLY A 94 7.60 18.94 73.51
C GLY A 94 6.32 18.19 73.85
N THR A 95 5.93 18.21 75.12
CA THR A 95 4.72 17.51 75.60
C THR A 95 3.63 18.53 75.91
N VAL A 96 2.40 18.24 75.46
CA VAL A 96 1.24 19.10 75.69
C VAL A 96 0.10 18.30 76.31
N LYS A 97 -0.70 18.93 77.18
CA LYS A 97 -1.96 18.37 77.67
C LYS A 97 -3.09 18.90 76.80
N ILE A 98 -3.85 17.99 76.18
CA ILE A 98 -5.10 18.31 75.50
C ILE A 98 -6.23 18.12 76.48
N THR A 99 -6.92 19.21 76.80
CA THR A 99 -8.04 19.25 77.75
C THR A 99 -9.34 19.28 76.97
N ALA A 100 -10.24 18.34 77.26
CA ALA A 100 -11.62 18.40 76.83
C ALA A 100 -12.49 18.87 78.00
N THR A 101 -13.25 19.94 77.80
CA THR A 101 -14.21 20.48 78.80
C THR A 101 -15.62 20.19 78.32
N SER A 102 -16.49 19.62 79.17
CA SER A 102 -17.90 19.42 78.78
C SER A 102 -18.57 20.76 78.47
N LYS A 103 -19.33 20.82 77.37
CA LYS A 103 -20.17 21.98 77.07
C LYS A 103 -21.36 22.11 78.02
N LYS A 104 -21.85 20.98 78.57
CA LYS A 104 -23.02 20.93 79.46
C LYS A 104 -22.67 21.08 80.95
N ASN A 105 -21.44 20.74 81.34
CA ASN A 105 -20.94 20.95 82.70
C ASN A 105 -19.48 21.44 82.69
N LYS A 106 -19.27 22.76 82.72
CA LYS A 106 -17.93 23.38 82.61
C LYS A 106 -16.95 22.95 83.72
N LYS A 107 -17.46 22.40 84.85
CA LYS A 107 -16.63 21.83 85.94
C LYS A 107 -16.01 20.48 85.57
N VAL A 108 -16.58 19.74 84.61
CA VAL A 108 -16.09 18.42 84.20
C VAL A 108 -15.13 18.54 83.03
N LYS A 109 -13.88 18.15 83.29
CA LYS A 109 -12.77 18.17 82.35
C LYS A 109 -12.06 16.83 82.33
N SER A 110 -11.44 16.52 81.21
CA SER A 110 -10.56 15.37 81.06
C SER A 110 -9.34 15.78 80.26
N THR A 111 -8.17 15.25 80.61
CA THR A 111 -6.92 15.61 79.94
C THR A 111 -6.22 14.38 79.39
N ILE A 112 -5.60 14.51 78.22
CA ILE A 112 -4.71 13.50 77.66
C ILE A 112 -3.37 14.16 77.28
N LYS A 113 -2.26 13.53 77.67
CA LYS A 113 -0.91 13.98 77.29
C LYS A 113 -0.61 13.54 75.86
N ILE A 114 -0.18 14.48 75.03
CA ILE A 114 0.32 14.25 73.66
C ILE A 114 1.76 14.74 73.60
N THR A 115 2.66 13.86 73.18
CA THR A 115 4.08 14.18 73.01
C THR A 115 4.36 14.45 71.54
N VAL A 116 4.81 15.66 71.22
CA VAL A 116 5.32 16.03 69.90
C VAL A 116 6.80 15.70 69.85
N LYS A 117 7.18 14.78 68.97
CA LYS A 117 8.59 14.44 68.69
C LYS A 117 8.94 14.89 67.27
N ASP A 118 10.23 15.05 67.02
CA ASP A 118 10.78 15.11 65.67
C ASP A 118 11.02 13.65 65.23
N LEU A 119 10.03 13.05 64.57
CA LEU A 119 10.09 11.65 64.16
C LEU A 119 10.72 11.56 62.77
N LYS A 120 12.01 11.24 62.72
CA LYS A 120 12.73 11.04 61.45
C LYS A 120 12.56 9.62 60.94
N ALA A 121 12.56 9.46 59.62
CA ALA A 121 12.68 8.14 59.01
C ALA A 121 14.03 7.51 59.37
N SER A 122 14.02 6.21 59.65
CA SER A 122 15.25 5.43 59.85
C SER A 122 15.85 5.01 58.51
N SER A 123 15.03 4.71 57.51
CA SER A 123 15.48 4.35 56.16
C SER A 123 14.43 4.61 55.07
N VAL A 124 14.93 4.80 53.84
CA VAL A 124 14.15 4.74 52.60
C VAL A 124 14.72 3.59 51.79
N LYS A 125 13.87 2.71 51.27
CA LYS A 125 14.28 1.61 50.38
C LYS A 125 13.44 1.63 49.10
N LEU A 126 14.08 1.44 47.96
CA LEU A 126 13.39 1.20 46.69
C LEU A 126 13.19 -0.29 46.44
N ASN A 127 12.19 -0.64 45.64
CA ASN A 127 11.96 -2.02 45.20
C ASN A 127 13.08 -2.57 44.30
N THR A 128 13.87 -1.70 43.66
CA THR A 128 15.06 -2.06 42.90
C THR A 128 16.09 -0.92 42.93
N THR A 129 17.37 -1.25 42.75
CA THR A 129 18.50 -0.31 42.66
C THR A 129 18.90 -0.02 41.21
N SER A 130 18.45 -0.82 40.25
CA SER A 130 18.63 -0.57 38.81
C SER A 130 17.46 -1.08 37.98
N LYS A 131 17.22 -0.49 36.80
CA LYS A 131 16.22 -0.97 35.84
C LYS A 131 16.50 -0.49 34.41
N THR A 132 16.20 -1.35 33.44
CA THR A 132 16.23 -1.00 32.01
C THR A 132 14.82 -0.67 31.51
N VAL A 133 14.67 0.36 30.69
CA VAL A 133 13.39 0.83 30.14
C VAL A 133 13.56 1.21 28.67
N ALA A 134 12.80 0.61 27.76
CA ALA A 134 12.81 1.04 26.36
C ALA A 134 12.26 2.47 26.22
N SER A 135 12.78 3.24 25.27
CA SER A 135 12.33 4.60 24.99
C SER A 135 10.83 4.63 24.70
N GLY A 136 10.14 5.62 25.24
CA GLY A 136 8.68 5.75 25.19
C GLY A 136 7.92 4.85 26.17
N LYS A 137 8.56 3.84 26.77
CA LYS A 137 7.94 2.96 27.77
C LYS A 137 8.13 3.50 29.19
N THR A 138 7.35 2.93 30.12
CA THR A 138 7.35 3.34 31.52
C THR A 138 7.60 2.17 32.45
N THR A 139 8.23 2.45 33.59
CA THR A 139 8.32 1.52 34.72
C THR A 139 7.94 2.23 36.02
N THR A 140 7.65 1.48 37.08
CA THR A 140 7.28 2.08 38.37
C THR A 140 8.27 1.67 39.45
N LEU A 141 8.81 2.67 40.15
CA LEU A 141 9.59 2.51 41.37
C LEU A 141 8.67 2.70 42.57
N LYS A 142 8.80 1.82 43.57
CA LYS A 142 8.07 1.89 44.84
C LYS A 142 9.08 2.20 45.94
N ALA A 143 8.81 3.24 46.71
CA ALA A 143 9.61 3.62 47.87
C ALA A 143 8.90 3.19 49.16
N THR A 144 9.64 2.49 50.03
CA THR A 144 9.20 2.11 51.37
C THR A 144 9.98 2.93 52.38
N VAL A 145 9.28 3.75 53.18
CA VAL A 145 9.87 4.58 54.23
C VAL A 145 9.61 3.92 55.59
N LYS A 146 10.68 3.49 56.28
CA LYS A 146 10.60 2.99 57.66
C LYS A 146 10.98 4.10 58.64
N GLY A 147 10.30 4.16 59.78
CA GLY A 147 10.51 5.16 60.82
C GLY A 147 10.26 4.60 62.22
N ALA A 148 10.38 5.46 63.24
CA ALA A 148 10.08 5.12 64.62
C ALA A 148 8.57 4.87 64.86
N THR A 149 8.22 4.20 65.96
CA THR A 149 6.82 3.93 66.35
C THR A 149 6.01 5.23 66.53
N GLY A 150 5.11 5.53 65.59
CA GLY A 150 4.24 6.73 65.58
C GLY A 150 3.76 7.14 64.18
N PHE A 151 2.87 8.13 64.07
CA PHE A 151 2.45 8.73 62.80
C PHE A 151 3.47 9.79 62.34
N TYR A 152 4.35 9.44 61.39
CA TYR A 152 5.30 10.33 60.71
C TYR A 152 4.94 10.49 59.21
N ASN A 153 5.55 11.46 58.51
CA ASN A 153 5.25 11.73 57.10
C ASN A 153 5.84 10.63 56.17
N GLN A 154 5.01 9.67 55.75
CA GLN A 154 5.47 8.49 54.98
C GLN A 154 5.77 8.77 53.49
N GLY A 155 5.73 10.02 53.03
CA GLY A 155 5.91 10.36 51.61
C GLY A 155 7.37 10.53 51.20
N VAL A 156 7.64 10.34 49.91
CA VAL A 156 8.90 10.71 49.25
C VAL A 156 8.67 11.75 48.15
N THR A 157 9.72 12.49 47.80
CA THR A 157 9.83 13.29 46.58
C THR A 157 10.80 12.63 45.62
N TRP A 158 10.45 12.59 44.33
CA TRP A 158 11.25 11.96 43.29
C TRP A 158 12.00 13.01 42.47
N LYS A 159 13.24 12.70 42.08
CA LYS A 159 14.05 13.52 41.17
C LYS A 159 14.81 12.63 40.19
N SER A 160 14.88 13.04 38.93
CA SER A 160 15.78 12.45 37.94
C SER A 160 17.08 13.27 37.86
N SER A 161 18.22 12.61 37.69
CA SER A 161 19.49 13.29 37.40
C SER A 161 19.57 13.81 35.97
N ASN A 162 18.82 13.24 35.02
CA ASN A 162 18.79 13.67 33.62
C ASN A 162 17.41 13.43 33.01
N THR A 163 16.61 14.50 32.91
CA THR A 163 15.23 14.44 32.37
C THR A 163 15.17 14.26 30.86
N LYS A 164 16.26 14.55 30.13
CA LYS A 164 16.35 14.26 28.68
C LYS A 164 16.49 12.76 28.41
N VAL A 165 16.94 11.98 29.40
CA VAL A 165 17.06 10.52 29.32
C VAL A 165 15.86 9.83 29.97
N ALA A 166 15.53 10.16 31.22
CA ALA A 166 14.37 9.60 31.91
C ALA A 166 13.70 10.61 32.83
N THR A 167 12.36 10.63 32.82
CA THR A 167 11.56 11.46 33.73
C THR A 167 10.92 10.59 34.80
N VAL A 168 10.60 11.16 35.96
CA VAL A 168 9.90 10.48 37.05
C VAL A 168 8.75 11.35 37.56
N SER A 169 7.57 10.77 37.71
CA SER A 169 6.39 11.44 38.26
C SER A 169 6.39 11.44 39.80
N SER A 170 5.48 12.23 40.40
CA SER A 170 5.26 12.24 41.86
C SER A 170 4.83 10.89 42.45
N LYS A 171 4.32 9.97 41.61
CA LYS A 171 3.92 8.60 42.00
C LYS A 171 5.04 7.56 41.81
N GLY A 172 6.23 7.96 41.38
CA GLY A 172 7.35 7.04 41.12
C GLY A 172 7.28 6.32 39.77
N VAL A 173 6.39 6.74 38.87
CA VAL A 173 6.37 6.24 37.48
C VAL A 173 7.49 6.92 36.70
N VAL A 174 8.42 6.14 36.20
CA VAL A 174 9.57 6.54 35.37
C VAL A 174 9.26 6.32 33.90
N LYS A 175 9.47 7.31 33.04
CA LYS A 175 9.33 7.20 31.57
C LYS A 175 10.70 7.35 30.90
N GLY A 176 11.07 6.41 30.04
CA GLY A 176 12.26 6.52 29.19
C GLY A 176 12.02 7.50 28.03
N ILE A 177 12.96 8.41 27.80
CA ILE A 177 12.86 9.48 26.78
C ILE A 177 13.85 9.25 25.63
N ALA A 178 15.13 9.02 25.94
CA ALA A 178 16.18 8.80 24.96
C ALA A 178 17.25 7.86 25.53
N ALA A 179 17.98 7.17 24.65
CA ALA A 179 19.05 6.27 25.06
C ALA A 179 20.06 6.97 25.99
N GLY A 180 20.39 6.34 27.11
CA GLY A 180 21.25 6.96 28.13
C GLY A 180 21.01 6.42 29.54
N GLN A 181 21.70 7.00 30.52
CA GLN A 181 21.52 6.70 31.94
C GLN A 181 21.00 7.90 32.74
N ALA A 182 20.10 7.64 33.67
CA ALA A 182 19.59 8.61 34.63
C ALA A 182 19.38 7.96 36.00
N THR A 183 19.87 8.60 37.06
CA THR A 183 19.64 8.16 38.43
C THR A 183 18.36 8.80 38.96
N ILE A 184 17.42 7.96 39.36
CA ILE A 184 16.18 8.37 40.01
C ILE A 184 16.37 8.32 41.53
N THR A 185 16.18 9.46 42.20
CA THR A 185 16.34 9.60 43.66
C THR A 185 14.99 9.78 44.32
N ALA A 186 14.65 8.91 45.28
CA ALA A 186 13.57 9.10 46.23
C ALA A 186 14.13 9.70 47.53
N THR A 187 13.66 10.90 47.89
CA THR A 187 14.02 11.58 49.14
C THR A 187 12.83 11.58 50.07
N GLU A 188 12.99 11.12 51.30
CA GLU A 188 11.95 11.23 52.33
C GLU A 188 11.60 12.71 52.56
N LYS A 189 10.32 13.04 52.77
CA LYS A 189 9.86 14.44 52.88
C LYS A 189 10.48 15.22 54.05
N GLY A 190 11.01 14.55 55.08
CA GLY A 190 11.84 15.16 56.14
C GLY A 190 13.28 15.47 55.71
N GLY A 191 13.68 15.11 54.49
CA GLY A 191 14.93 15.49 53.82
C GLY A 191 16.17 14.68 54.19
N SER A 192 16.08 13.84 55.23
CA SER A 192 17.27 13.25 55.87
C SER A 192 17.74 11.92 55.26
N LYS A 193 16.85 11.19 54.59
CA LYS A 193 17.14 9.86 54.01
C LYS A 193 16.78 9.80 52.53
N LYS A 194 17.63 9.12 51.75
CA LYS A 194 17.50 8.97 50.30
C LYS A 194 17.70 7.52 49.88
N ALA A 195 17.09 7.15 48.77
CA ALA A 195 17.40 5.93 48.03
C ALA A 195 17.44 6.24 46.54
N THR A 196 18.33 5.58 45.80
CA THR A 196 18.58 5.83 44.39
C THR A 196 18.37 4.57 43.55
N CYS A 197 17.91 4.75 42.31
CA CYS A 197 17.81 3.70 41.31
C CYS A 197 18.42 4.19 40.00
N LEU A 198 19.35 3.43 39.43
CA LEU A 198 19.93 3.71 38.11
C LEU A 198 18.97 3.23 37.01
N ILE A 199 18.51 4.14 36.15
CA ILE A 199 17.67 3.84 35.00
C ILE A 199 18.51 3.91 33.74
N THR A 200 18.54 2.81 33.00
CA THR A 200 19.14 2.75 31.66
C THR A 200 18.04 2.72 30.62
N VAL A 201 18.04 3.67 29.69
CA VAL A 201 17.06 3.76 28.61
C VAL A 201 17.66 3.21 27.30
N THR A 202 16.91 2.38 26.59
CA THR A 202 17.31 1.76 25.32
C THR A 202 16.46 2.31 24.16
N GLU A 203 16.96 2.34 22.93
CA GLU A 203 16.20 2.69 21.72
C GLU A 203 16.06 1.47 20.82
N PRO A 204 14.89 1.18 20.23
CA PRO A 204 14.63 -0.05 19.46
C PRO A 204 15.62 -0.27 18.31
N VAL A 205 15.83 -1.54 17.96
CA VAL A 205 16.69 -1.95 16.84
C VAL A 205 16.05 -1.46 15.55
N LYS A 206 16.85 -0.88 14.65
CA LYS A 206 16.40 -0.43 13.32
C LYS A 206 17.03 -1.33 12.27
N VAL A 207 16.20 -1.86 11.38
CA VAL A 207 16.64 -2.64 10.21
C VAL A 207 16.54 -1.77 8.98
N ASN A 208 17.63 -1.66 8.23
CA ASN A 208 17.65 -1.12 6.88
C ASN A 208 17.93 -2.27 5.90
N LYS A 209 16.86 -2.80 5.31
CA LYS A 209 16.95 -3.91 4.35
C LYS A 209 17.72 -3.50 3.10
N ASP A 210 17.48 -2.30 2.56
CA ASP A 210 18.16 -1.85 1.35
C ASP A 210 19.69 -1.78 1.50
N ALA A 211 20.15 -1.39 2.70
CA ALA A 211 21.58 -1.31 3.00
C ALA A 211 22.15 -2.58 3.64
N GLY A 212 21.36 -3.65 3.83
CA GLY A 212 21.80 -4.85 4.54
C GLY A 212 22.31 -4.57 5.96
N THR A 213 21.79 -3.55 6.63
CA THR A 213 22.32 -3.06 7.92
C THR A 213 21.30 -3.09 9.04
N VAL A 214 21.81 -3.32 10.26
CA VAL A 214 21.10 -3.15 11.52
C VAL A 214 21.76 -2.03 12.31
N THR A 215 20.96 -1.08 12.80
CA THR A 215 21.43 0.02 13.64
C THR A 215 20.80 -0.03 15.01
N LEU A 216 21.61 0.15 16.06
CA LEU A 216 21.14 0.26 17.43
C LEU A 216 21.97 1.29 18.20
N LYS A 217 21.39 1.86 19.28
CA LYS A 217 22.12 2.75 20.18
C LYS A 217 22.61 2.01 21.40
N GLY A 218 23.84 2.32 21.80
CA GLY A 218 24.48 1.81 23.02
C GLY A 218 25.17 2.92 23.78
N ILE A 219 25.54 2.64 25.03
CA ILE A 219 26.32 3.51 25.89
C ILE A 219 27.65 2.84 26.13
N LEU A 220 28.75 3.47 25.75
CA LEU A 220 30.07 2.89 25.90
C LEU A 220 30.43 2.71 27.38
N ASN A 221 30.88 1.51 27.75
CA ASN A 221 31.38 1.18 29.08
C ASN A 221 32.87 0.81 29.01
N ALA A 222 33.75 1.79 29.24
CA ALA A 222 35.20 1.60 29.08
C ALA A 222 35.83 0.58 30.05
N SER A 223 35.11 0.08 31.07
CA SER A 223 35.63 -0.97 31.95
C SER A 223 35.80 -2.32 31.24
N ALA A 224 35.13 -2.53 30.11
CA ALA A 224 35.23 -3.75 29.32
C ALA A 224 36.59 -3.92 28.62
N PHE A 225 37.28 -2.82 28.29
CA PHE A 225 38.58 -2.85 27.62
C PHE A 225 39.75 -3.18 28.57
N LYS A 226 39.48 -3.39 29.85
CA LYS A 226 40.52 -3.69 30.86
C LYS A 226 40.89 -5.17 30.93
N LYS A 227 40.17 -6.05 30.22
CA LYS A 227 40.42 -7.50 30.19
C LYS A 227 40.31 -8.03 28.74
N PRO A 228 41.07 -9.08 28.38
CA PRO A 228 40.89 -9.77 27.11
C PRO A 228 39.45 -10.28 26.91
N THR A 229 38.88 -10.11 25.70
CA THR A 229 37.55 -10.64 25.35
C THR A 229 37.41 -10.83 23.84
N MET A 230 36.73 -11.91 23.45
CA MET A 230 36.35 -12.23 22.08
C MET A 230 34.97 -11.70 21.67
N HIS A 231 34.20 -11.16 22.63
CA HIS A 231 32.83 -10.68 22.40
C HIS A 231 32.81 -9.16 22.18
N TYR A 232 32.31 -8.72 21.01
CA TYR A 232 32.17 -7.32 20.58
C TYR A 232 30.91 -6.67 21.12
N LEU A 233 29.82 -7.42 21.03
CA LEU A 233 28.51 -6.94 21.43
C LEU A 233 27.94 -7.91 22.45
N VAL A 234 28.14 -7.57 23.72
CA VAL A 234 27.56 -8.27 24.85
C VAL A 234 26.36 -7.46 25.33
N THR A 235 25.16 -7.99 25.11
CA THR A 235 23.92 -7.37 25.58
C THR A 235 23.62 -7.83 27.02
N ALA A 236 23.17 -6.92 27.86
CA ALA A 236 22.84 -7.24 29.25
C ALA A 236 21.32 -7.39 29.42
N ASN A 237 20.83 -8.61 29.66
CA ASN A 237 19.55 -8.81 30.34
C ASN A 237 19.80 -9.33 31.75
N LEU A 238 19.97 -8.36 32.66
CA LEU A 238 19.72 -8.38 34.12
C LEU A 238 19.46 -9.76 34.76
N GLY A 239 20.51 -10.50 35.16
CA GLY A 239 20.30 -11.74 35.94
C GLY A 239 21.52 -12.48 36.48
N ALA A 240 22.56 -12.73 35.69
CA ALA A 240 23.64 -13.65 36.09
C ALA A 240 25.06 -13.03 35.95
N SER A 241 25.77 -13.01 37.09
CA SER A 241 27.23 -12.98 37.30
C SER A 241 28.15 -12.12 36.39
N GLY A 242 28.44 -10.89 36.82
CA GLY A 242 29.82 -10.33 36.84
C GLY A 242 30.48 -9.78 35.55
N GLY A 243 29.88 -9.89 34.36
CA GLY A 243 30.51 -9.42 33.11
C GLY A 243 30.50 -7.89 32.92
N ASN A 244 31.62 -7.29 32.49
CA ASN A 244 31.72 -5.87 32.09
C ASN A 244 31.43 -5.74 30.58
N PRO A 245 30.20 -5.47 30.12
CA PRO A 245 29.90 -5.37 28.68
C PRO A 245 30.52 -4.11 28.08
N ILE A 246 30.91 -4.16 26.79
CA ILE A 246 31.48 -3.03 26.04
C ILE A 246 30.45 -1.91 25.87
N PHE A 247 29.19 -2.27 25.60
CA PHE A 247 28.08 -1.35 25.51
C PHE A 247 26.99 -1.73 26.51
N THR A 248 26.42 -0.72 27.16
CA THR A 248 25.23 -0.86 28.00
C THR A 248 24.05 -0.16 27.34
N GLY A 249 22.83 -0.44 27.80
CA GLY A 249 21.63 0.20 27.24
C GLY A 249 21.28 -0.22 25.81
N LEU A 250 21.77 -1.38 25.38
CA LEU A 250 21.35 -2.03 24.14
C LEU A 250 19.95 -2.64 24.31
N ASN A 251 19.26 -2.89 23.19
CA ASN A 251 17.97 -3.58 23.18
C ASN A 251 18.07 -5.04 23.62
N ASP A 252 16.90 -5.68 23.75
CA ASP A 252 16.84 -7.12 23.95
C ASP A 252 17.64 -7.82 22.85
N ARG A 253 18.48 -8.78 23.25
CA ARG A 253 19.28 -9.60 22.34
C ARG A 253 18.41 -10.30 21.29
N ILE A 254 17.17 -10.64 21.67
CA ILE A 254 16.19 -11.27 20.80
C ILE A 254 15.80 -10.32 19.66
N ASP A 255 15.64 -9.02 19.94
CA ASP A 255 15.29 -8.03 18.93
C ASP A 255 16.43 -7.84 17.91
N LEU A 256 17.68 -7.89 18.38
CA LEU A 256 18.84 -7.83 17.49
C LEU A 256 18.98 -9.11 16.64
N ALA A 257 18.79 -10.29 17.24
CA ALA A 257 18.82 -11.56 16.51
C ALA A 257 17.74 -11.60 15.43
N ASN A 258 16.49 -11.24 15.77
CA ASN A 258 15.40 -11.15 14.80
C ASN A 258 15.70 -10.14 13.69
N ALA A 259 16.34 -9.02 14.02
CA ALA A 259 16.74 -8.01 13.04
C ALA A 259 17.78 -8.55 12.04
N LEU A 260 18.81 -9.27 12.51
CA LEU A 260 19.81 -9.91 11.66
C LEU A 260 19.22 -11.06 10.84
N ASP A 261 18.38 -11.91 11.45
CA ASP A 261 17.66 -12.97 10.76
C ASP A 261 16.75 -12.41 9.65
N SER A 262 16.14 -11.23 9.87
CA SER A 262 15.32 -10.54 8.85
C SER A 262 16.11 -10.02 7.65
N LEU A 263 17.44 -9.96 7.77
CA LEU A 263 18.36 -9.68 6.67
C LEU A 263 18.94 -10.96 6.05
N GLY A 264 18.45 -12.15 6.45
CA GLY A 264 18.98 -13.42 5.95
C GLY A 264 20.39 -13.73 6.46
N ALA A 265 20.84 -13.06 7.53
CA ALA A 265 22.07 -13.43 8.18
C ALA A 265 21.94 -14.88 8.70
N THR A 266 22.99 -15.68 8.56
CA THR A 266 23.02 -17.04 9.09
C THR A 266 23.96 -17.10 10.29
N ALA A 267 23.41 -17.49 11.44
CA ALA A 267 24.14 -17.57 12.68
C ALA A 267 25.22 -18.64 12.57
N TRP A 268 26.37 -18.36 13.18
CA TRP A 268 27.29 -19.42 13.50
C TRP A 268 26.73 -20.19 14.71
N ASN A 269 26.26 -21.41 14.46
CA ASN A 269 25.64 -22.28 15.47
C ASN A 269 26.68 -23.26 15.99
N THR A 270 26.74 -23.43 17.31
CA THR A 270 27.52 -24.48 17.97
C THR A 270 26.62 -25.53 18.59
N ASN A 271 27.19 -26.61 19.15
CA ASN A 271 26.41 -27.56 19.95
C ASN A 271 26.26 -27.02 21.38
N SER A 272 25.04 -27.05 21.90
CA SER A 272 24.65 -26.71 23.30
C SER A 272 25.45 -27.36 24.43
N LYS A 273 26.35 -28.31 24.13
CA LYS A 273 27.19 -29.02 25.10
C LYS A 273 28.70 -28.70 25.01
N THR A 274 29.13 -27.82 24.11
CA THR A 274 30.56 -27.58 23.87
C THR A 274 31.20 -26.67 24.93
N VAL A 275 31.93 -27.23 25.90
CA VAL A 275 32.73 -26.47 26.88
C VAL A 275 34.20 -26.51 26.47
N LEU A 276 34.84 -25.35 26.27
CA LEU A 276 36.28 -25.25 25.98
C LEU A 276 37.11 -25.23 27.27
N ALA A 277 38.28 -25.85 27.26
CA ALA A 277 39.27 -25.63 28.31
C ALA A 277 39.99 -24.27 28.12
N ASN A 278 40.58 -23.74 29.19
CA ASN A 278 41.33 -22.48 29.12
C ASN A 278 42.52 -22.61 28.14
N GLY A 279 42.57 -21.77 27.11
CA GLY A 279 43.63 -21.77 26.09
C GLY A 279 43.37 -22.60 24.84
N GLU A 280 42.27 -23.36 24.75
CA GLU A 280 41.88 -24.03 23.49
C GLU A 280 41.33 -23.01 22.47
N SER A 281 41.67 -23.20 21.19
CA SER A 281 41.03 -22.48 20.08
C SER A 281 39.73 -23.17 19.67
N ILE A 282 38.80 -22.39 19.13
CA ILE A 282 37.53 -22.91 18.61
C ILE A 282 37.78 -23.83 17.40
N ALA A 283 38.76 -23.52 16.56
CA ALA A 283 39.20 -24.39 15.47
C ALA A 283 39.68 -25.78 15.95
N ALA A 284 40.32 -25.88 17.11
CA ALA A 284 40.81 -27.15 17.68
C ALA A 284 39.68 -28.10 18.14
N VAL A 285 38.43 -27.62 18.22
CA VAL A 285 37.24 -28.43 18.55
C VAL A 285 36.26 -28.58 17.37
N LYS A 286 36.62 -28.10 16.17
CA LYS A 286 35.78 -28.07 14.96
C LYS A 286 35.26 -29.46 14.54
N ASP A 287 36.01 -30.52 14.84
CA ASP A 287 35.66 -31.90 14.51
C ASP A 287 34.78 -32.61 15.57
N LYS A 288 34.53 -31.97 16.72
CA LYS A 288 33.66 -32.50 17.79
C LYS A 288 32.20 -32.02 17.62
N LYS A 289 31.58 -32.45 16.52
CA LYS A 289 30.12 -32.43 16.21
C LYS A 289 29.31 -31.20 16.70
N GLY A 290 29.32 -30.11 15.93
CA GLY A 290 28.18 -29.18 15.91
C GLY A 290 28.38 -27.75 15.44
N THR A 291 29.35 -27.45 14.56
CA THR A 291 29.45 -26.11 13.93
C THR A 291 28.91 -26.11 12.50
N ASN A 292 28.28 -25.02 12.05
CA ASN A 292 27.87 -24.85 10.64
C ASN A 292 28.95 -24.06 9.85
N ALA A 293 29.24 -24.49 8.62
CA ALA A 293 30.21 -23.82 7.75
C ALA A 293 29.64 -22.57 7.04
N ASN A 294 28.31 -22.42 6.97
CA ASN A 294 27.62 -21.40 6.18
C ASN A 294 27.13 -20.21 7.01
N TYR A 295 27.97 -19.63 7.86
CA TYR A 295 27.62 -18.45 8.66
C TYR A 295 27.89 -17.13 7.93
N SER A 296 27.15 -16.07 8.28
CA SER A 296 27.36 -14.73 7.72
C SER A 296 28.45 -13.98 8.47
N LYS A 297 29.39 -13.39 7.73
CA LYS A 297 30.33 -12.42 8.28
C LYS A 297 29.63 -11.07 8.48
N LEU A 298 30.10 -10.30 9.46
CA LEU A 298 29.51 -9.02 9.82
C LEU A 298 30.57 -7.92 9.77
N ASN A 299 30.21 -6.76 9.23
CA ASN A 299 31.02 -5.55 9.29
C ASN A 299 30.39 -4.59 10.30
N ILE A 300 31.11 -4.25 11.37
CA ILE A 300 30.57 -3.44 12.46
C ILE A 300 31.32 -2.12 12.57
N SER A 301 30.58 -1.03 12.62
CA SER A 301 31.11 0.31 12.88
C SER A 301 30.36 1.02 14.00
N VAL A 302 31.05 1.96 14.64
CA VAL A 302 30.53 2.77 15.74
C VAL A 302 30.73 4.24 15.42
N SER A 303 29.66 5.03 15.56
CA SER A 303 29.70 6.48 15.35
C SER A 303 29.08 7.24 16.52
N TRP A 304 29.48 8.48 16.71
CA TRP A 304 28.95 9.39 17.71
C TRP A 304 29.00 10.84 17.22
N ALA A 305 28.27 11.73 17.88
CA ALA A 305 28.11 13.10 17.42
C ALA A 305 29.47 13.81 17.28
N GLY A 306 29.75 14.34 16.08
CA GLY A 306 30.96 15.11 15.76
C GLY A 306 32.18 14.30 15.35
N HIS A 307 32.04 12.99 15.07
CA HIS A 307 33.15 12.12 14.70
C HIS A 307 32.75 11.11 13.62
N ASP A 308 33.73 10.71 12.80
CA ASP A 308 33.55 9.68 11.78
C ASP A 308 33.32 8.30 12.40
N ALA A 309 32.70 7.42 11.62
CA ALA A 309 32.47 6.04 12.05
C ALA A 309 33.80 5.28 12.14
N VAL A 310 34.01 4.61 13.28
CA VAL A 310 35.18 3.75 13.51
C VAL A 310 34.76 2.32 13.27
N ALA A 311 35.46 1.61 12.39
CA ALA A 311 35.24 0.18 12.23
C ALA A 311 35.71 -0.54 13.51
N MET A 312 34.85 -1.40 14.06
CA MET A 312 35.17 -2.12 15.30
C MET A 312 36.38 -3.02 15.13
N GLN A 313 36.65 -3.50 13.91
CA GLN A 313 37.84 -4.31 13.62
C GLN A 313 39.15 -3.57 13.98
N ASP A 314 39.19 -2.25 13.78
CA ASP A 314 40.37 -1.41 14.01
C ASP A 314 40.61 -1.14 15.51
N THR A 315 39.69 -1.54 16.37
CA THR A 315 39.80 -1.42 17.83
C THR A 315 40.44 -2.64 18.49
N ILE A 316 40.66 -3.72 17.72
CA ILE A 316 41.07 -5.04 18.20
C ILE A 316 42.56 -5.23 18.02
N LYS A 317 43.18 -5.89 19.01
CA LYS A 317 44.54 -6.43 18.88
C LYS A 317 44.57 -7.89 19.33
N ASN A 318 45.47 -8.66 18.72
CA ASN A 318 45.82 -10.01 19.16
C ASN A 318 46.57 -9.99 20.51
N ALA A 319 46.84 -11.14 21.12
CA ALA A 319 47.57 -11.26 22.40
C ALA A 319 48.95 -10.61 22.33
N ASP A 320 49.61 -10.77 21.19
CA ASP A 320 50.90 -10.18 20.84
C ASP A 320 50.83 -8.68 20.53
N LYS A 321 49.64 -8.07 20.62
CA LYS A 321 49.32 -6.67 20.31
C LYS A 321 49.40 -6.32 18.81
N SER A 322 49.47 -7.30 17.91
CA SER A 322 49.34 -7.08 16.46
C SER A 322 47.90 -6.71 16.06
N ALA A 323 47.73 -6.15 14.85
CA ALA A 323 46.41 -5.85 14.29
C ALA A 323 45.61 -7.15 14.10
N TYR A 324 44.34 -7.10 14.43
CA TYR A 324 43.44 -8.23 14.27
C TYR A 324 43.09 -8.48 12.79
N THR A 325 43.12 -9.73 12.35
CA THR A 325 42.87 -10.13 10.95
C THR A 325 41.70 -11.09 10.77
N GLY A 326 41.01 -11.47 11.85
CA GLY A 326 39.87 -12.38 11.79
C GLY A 326 38.54 -11.69 11.43
N THR A 327 37.50 -12.50 11.23
CA THR A 327 36.17 -12.08 10.75
C THR A 327 35.11 -12.02 11.84
N ILE A 328 34.44 -10.88 11.98
CA ILE A 328 33.37 -10.72 12.96
C ILE A 328 32.14 -11.55 12.56
N VAL A 329 31.54 -12.28 13.49
CA VAL A 329 30.38 -13.18 13.26
C VAL A 329 29.30 -12.99 14.32
N TYR A 330 28.05 -13.39 14.03
CA TYR A 330 27.02 -13.52 15.07
C TYR A 330 26.76 -14.98 15.43
N ALA A 331 26.75 -15.27 16.74
CA ALA A 331 26.58 -16.63 17.24
C ALA A 331 25.13 -16.91 17.68
N ASN A 332 24.61 -18.09 17.29
CA ASN A 332 23.31 -18.68 17.62
C ASN A 332 22.06 -17.85 17.22
N SER A 333 21.03 -18.45 16.60
CA SER A 333 19.74 -17.76 16.29
C SER A 333 18.51 -18.42 16.94
N GLY A 334 17.39 -17.68 16.97
CA GLY A 334 16.05 -18.23 17.18
C GLY A 334 15.80 -19.07 18.44
N ALA A 335 15.29 -20.30 18.25
CA ALA A 335 14.80 -21.19 19.32
C ALA A 335 15.89 -21.64 20.32
N VAL A 336 17.15 -21.73 19.86
CA VAL A 336 18.31 -22.03 20.71
C VAL A 336 18.52 -20.90 21.73
N GLN A 337 18.39 -19.63 21.30
CA GLN A 337 18.49 -18.48 22.21
C GLN A 337 17.31 -18.37 23.21
N LYS A 338 16.13 -18.91 22.88
CA LYS A 338 14.95 -18.92 23.77
C LYS A 338 15.08 -19.95 24.90
N ALA A 339 15.83 -21.03 24.69
CA ALA A 339 15.98 -22.13 25.65
C ALA A 339 17.08 -21.91 26.70
N ILE A 340 17.97 -20.93 26.50
CA ILE A 340 19.13 -20.69 27.37
C ILE A 340 18.80 -19.58 28.39
N PRO A 341 18.82 -19.86 29.72
CA PRO A 341 18.59 -18.86 30.76
C PRO A 341 19.70 -17.79 30.85
N SER A 342 20.93 -18.13 30.47
CA SER A 342 22.09 -17.22 30.30
C SER A 342 23.25 -17.96 29.60
N GLY A 343 23.89 -17.37 28.57
CA GLY A 343 25.14 -17.88 27.98
C GLY A 343 25.22 -17.95 26.44
N CYS A 344 26.44 -17.82 25.91
CA CYS A 344 27.04 -18.38 24.70
C CYS A 344 27.34 -19.83 25.06
N GLU A 345 27.13 -20.75 24.14
CA GLU A 345 27.49 -22.14 24.35
C GLU A 345 29.01 -22.32 24.51
N ILE A 346 29.81 -21.35 24.07
CA ILE A 346 31.28 -21.37 24.11
C ILE A 346 31.83 -20.32 25.09
N CYS A 347 31.64 -20.50 26.39
CA CYS A 347 32.36 -19.73 27.40
C CYS A 347 32.45 -20.55 28.70
N THR A 348 33.64 -20.62 29.29
CA THR A 348 33.91 -21.32 30.57
C THR A 348 33.23 -20.68 31.78
N SER A 349 32.65 -19.49 31.62
CA SER A 349 31.96 -18.74 32.67
C SER A 349 30.80 -17.89 32.11
N SER A 350 29.73 -18.53 31.64
CA SER A 350 28.41 -17.89 31.46
C SER A 350 28.38 -16.55 30.70
N CYS A 351 29.20 -16.37 29.65
CA CYS A 351 29.18 -15.16 28.83
C CYS A 351 27.96 -15.17 27.92
N TYR A 352 27.14 -14.13 27.79
CA TYR A 352 25.90 -14.12 26.98
C TYR A 352 26.14 -14.15 25.45
N ALA A 353 25.33 -14.90 24.68
CA ALA A 353 25.33 -14.94 23.20
C ALA A 353 25.52 -13.54 22.58
N GLY A 354 26.55 -13.38 21.76
CA GLY A 354 27.00 -12.09 21.24
C GLY A 354 27.68 -12.17 19.88
N ILE A 355 27.97 -11.00 19.31
CA ILE A 355 28.80 -10.87 18.11
C ILE A 355 30.27 -11.06 18.52
N CYS A 356 30.99 -11.94 17.81
CA CYS A 356 32.33 -12.44 18.17
C CYS A 356 33.39 -12.13 17.11
N ALA A 357 34.68 -12.19 17.48
CA ALA A 357 35.81 -11.74 16.63
C ALA A 357 36.11 -12.68 15.47
N SER A 358 36.23 -14.00 15.72
CA SER A 358 36.43 -15.08 14.73
C SER A 358 36.43 -16.48 15.38
N GLU A 359 36.50 -17.52 14.53
CA GLU A 359 36.62 -18.95 14.88
C GLU A 359 38.02 -19.44 15.29
N ASP A 360 39.07 -18.61 15.11
CA ASP A 360 40.47 -19.08 15.17
C ASP A 360 41.27 -18.60 16.40
N VAL A 361 40.67 -17.84 17.31
CA VAL A 361 41.41 -17.26 18.45
C VAL A 361 41.23 -18.10 19.72
N ALA A 362 42.34 -18.42 20.38
CA ALA A 362 42.36 -19.06 21.69
C ALA A 362 41.67 -18.20 22.78
N MET A 363 40.85 -18.84 23.62
CA MET A 363 40.19 -18.17 24.74
C MET A 363 41.22 -17.56 25.71
N GLY A 364 41.14 -16.24 25.91
CA GLY A 364 42.04 -15.47 26.80
C GLY A 364 43.16 -14.71 26.06
N GLY A 365 43.25 -14.81 24.73
CA GLY A 365 44.37 -14.30 23.94
C GLY A 365 44.11 -13.05 23.09
N THR A 366 43.05 -12.27 23.28
CA THR A 366 42.83 -11.01 22.52
C THR A 366 42.51 -9.88 23.47
N THR A 367 43.42 -8.92 23.58
CA THR A 367 43.17 -7.69 24.35
C THR A 367 42.58 -6.68 23.38
N ILE A 368 41.35 -6.19 23.63
CA ILE A 368 40.84 -5.05 22.86
C ILE A 368 41.76 -3.86 23.15
N GLY A 369 42.59 -3.56 22.16
CA GLY A 369 43.89 -2.94 22.38
C GLY A 369 43.99 -1.49 21.94
N ASN A 370 42.87 -0.83 21.62
CA ASN A 370 42.87 0.60 21.36
C ASN A 370 41.56 1.31 21.75
N SER A 371 41.37 1.54 23.05
CA SER A 371 40.29 2.42 23.53
C SER A 371 40.46 3.90 23.12
N ALA A 372 41.62 4.30 22.57
CA ALA A 372 41.86 5.68 22.15
C ALA A 372 41.01 6.11 20.93
N ASN A 373 40.55 5.14 20.14
CA ASN A 373 39.70 5.40 18.96
C ASN A 373 38.20 5.40 19.30
N LEU A 374 37.81 5.20 20.57
CA LEU A 374 36.42 5.21 21.01
C LEU A 374 36.18 6.38 21.97
N PRO A 375 34.93 6.86 22.10
CA PRO A 375 34.65 8.02 22.95
C PRO A 375 34.82 7.69 24.45
N LYS A 376 34.68 8.69 25.33
CA LYS A 376 34.75 8.46 26.79
C LYS A 376 33.60 7.56 27.25
N ALA A 377 33.83 6.79 28.32
CA ALA A 377 32.78 5.99 28.97
C ALA A 377 31.55 6.85 29.30
N GLY A 378 30.36 6.28 29.09
CA GLY A 378 29.08 6.99 29.24
C GLY A 378 28.61 7.71 27.97
N THR A 379 29.42 7.77 26.91
CA THR A 379 29.00 8.35 25.62
C THR A 379 27.98 7.44 24.94
N VAL A 380 26.91 8.06 24.43
CA VAL A 380 25.93 7.37 23.58
C VAL A 380 26.51 7.26 22.17
N VAL A 381 26.53 6.04 21.66
CA VAL A 381 27.03 5.71 20.33
C VAL A 381 25.95 5.04 19.49
N THR A 382 26.09 5.16 18.18
CA THR A 382 25.33 4.40 17.19
C THR A 382 26.20 3.25 16.72
N ILE A 383 25.70 2.02 16.83
CA ILE A 383 26.35 0.80 16.35
C ILE A 383 25.63 0.39 15.07
N THR A 384 26.38 0.27 13.99
CA THR A 384 25.87 -0.19 12.69
C THR A 384 26.52 -1.52 12.35
N ILE A 385 25.71 -2.52 12.03
CA ILE A 385 26.11 -3.88 11.68
C ILE A 385 25.65 -4.15 10.25
N ALA A 386 26.57 -4.32 9.31
CA ALA A 386 26.27 -4.75 7.94
C ALA A 386 26.49 -6.26 7.79
N VAL A 387 25.57 -6.95 7.12
CA VAL A 387 25.67 -8.38 6.84
C VAL A 387 26.45 -8.57 5.54
N ASP A 388 27.62 -9.19 5.64
CA ASP A 388 28.45 -9.50 4.48
C ASP A 388 27.80 -10.58 3.60
N GLY A 389 27.89 -10.45 2.28
CA GLY A 389 27.18 -11.31 1.33
C GLY A 389 25.66 -11.10 1.28
N TYR A 390 25.13 -10.04 1.91
CA TYR A 390 23.72 -9.68 1.79
C TYR A 390 23.35 -9.37 0.34
N LYS A 391 22.41 -10.14 -0.22
CA LYS A 391 21.76 -9.82 -1.49
C LYS A 391 20.49 -9.06 -1.19
N ALA A 392 20.45 -7.79 -1.59
CA ALA A 392 19.25 -6.98 -1.46
C ALA A 392 18.06 -7.70 -2.14
N PRO A 393 16.87 -7.73 -1.51
CA PRO A 393 15.69 -8.25 -2.17
C PRO A 393 15.46 -7.43 -3.44
N TYR A 394 15.45 -8.13 -4.57
CA TYR A 394 15.16 -7.52 -5.87
C TYR A 394 13.71 -7.06 -5.87
N ASN A 395 13.49 -5.79 -6.21
CA ASN A 395 12.15 -5.37 -6.59
C ASN A 395 11.90 -5.83 -8.01
N TYR A 396 10.66 -6.17 -8.30
CA TYR A 396 10.25 -6.62 -9.62
C TYR A 396 9.18 -5.69 -10.16
N ILE A 397 9.17 -5.55 -11.48
CA ILE A 397 8.07 -4.98 -12.25
C ILE A 397 7.55 -6.06 -13.19
N SER A 398 6.23 -6.17 -13.32
CA SER A 398 5.61 -7.07 -14.30
C SER A 398 5.74 -6.47 -15.72
N LYS A 399 5.58 -7.30 -16.75
CA LYS A 399 5.56 -6.79 -18.14
C LYS A 399 4.32 -5.93 -18.39
N GLU A 400 3.20 -6.24 -17.75
CA GLU A 400 1.95 -5.48 -17.83
C GLU A 400 2.12 -4.09 -17.21
N ASP A 401 2.73 -4.00 -16.03
CA ASP A 401 2.96 -2.72 -15.34
C ASP A 401 3.99 -1.87 -16.09
N LEU A 402 5.07 -2.49 -16.59
CA LEU A 402 6.07 -1.77 -17.38
C LEU A 402 5.48 -1.26 -18.71
N LYS A 403 4.63 -2.06 -19.37
CA LYS A 403 3.89 -1.62 -20.57
C LYS A 403 2.94 -0.47 -20.24
N ALA A 404 2.16 -0.58 -19.17
CA ALA A 404 1.24 0.48 -18.75
C ALA A 404 1.98 1.78 -18.40
N ASP A 405 3.17 1.68 -17.80
CA ASP A 405 4.03 2.84 -17.58
C ASP A 405 4.48 3.47 -18.91
N ILE A 406 4.94 2.65 -19.86
CA ILE A 406 5.34 3.11 -21.20
C ILE A 406 4.20 3.85 -21.90
N ASP A 407 2.98 3.31 -21.84
CA ASP A 407 1.79 3.88 -22.47
C ASP A 407 1.34 5.20 -21.83
N GLY A 408 1.65 5.39 -20.55
CA GLY A 408 1.15 6.49 -19.74
C GLY A 408 2.25 7.41 -19.24
N LYS A 409 2.70 7.15 -18.02
CA LYS A 409 3.48 8.11 -17.22
C LYS A 409 4.96 8.12 -17.54
N GLN A 410 5.51 6.99 -18.01
CA GLN A 410 6.93 6.77 -18.24
C GLN A 410 7.78 7.16 -17.00
N GLU A 411 7.37 6.69 -15.82
CA GLU A 411 8.07 6.92 -14.55
C GLU A 411 9.42 6.18 -14.50
N TYR A 412 9.59 5.11 -15.30
CA TYR A 412 10.79 4.28 -15.28
C TYR A 412 11.73 4.60 -16.44
N LYS A 413 13.01 4.81 -16.11
CA LYS A 413 14.09 4.71 -17.09
C LYS A 413 14.43 3.24 -17.33
N ILE A 414 14.33 2.80 -18.58
CA ILE A 414 14.54 1.40 -18.92
C ILE A 414 16.03 1.18 -19.23
N LEU A 415 16.67 0.26 -18.52
CA LEU A 415 18.07 -0.13 -18.74
C LEU A 415 18.10 -1.58 -19.24
N ASP A 416 18.54 -1.78 -20.47
CA ASP A 416 18.77 -3.11 -21.01
C ASP A 416 20.22 -3.51 -20.72
N VAL A 417 20.37 -4.43 -19.78
CA VAL A 417 21.67 -4.85 -19.26
C VAL A 417 22.17 -6.12 -19.94
N ARG A 418 21.50 -6.59 -21.01
CA ARG A 418 22.00 -7.71 -21.82
C ARG A 418 23.24 -7.29 -22.60
N GLN A 419 23.87 -8.29 -23.22
CA GLN A 419 24.93 -8.08 -24.19
C GLN A 419 24.51 -7.08 -25.27
N ALA A 420 25.41 -6.18 -25.68
CA ALA A 420 25.14 -5.15 -26.68
C ALA A 420 24.60 -5.73 -28.01
N ALA A 421 25.06 -6.92 -28.41
CA ALA A 421 24.53 -7.61 -29.58
C ALA A 421 23.05 -8.00 -29.43
N LYS A 422 22.62 -8.44 -28.24
CA LYS A 422 21.21 -8.78 -27.95
C LYS A 422 20.31 -7.55 -27.88
N TYR A 423 20.84 -6.43 -27.37
CA TYR A 423 20.18 -5.14 -27.45
C TYR A 423 19.98 -4.73 -28.93
N ALA A 424 21.02 -4.83 -29.75
CA ALA A 424 20.96 -4.46 -31.17
C ALA A 424 19.96 -5.32 -31.97
N GLU A 425 19.83 -6.61 -31.65
CA GLU A 425 18.86 -7.52 -32.28
C GLU A 425 17.40 -7.11 -32.03
N SER A 426 17.06 -6.75 -30.78
CA SER A 426 15.72 -6.32 -30.36
C SER A 426 15.73 -5.85 -28.91
N HIS A 427 15.15 -4.70 -28.60
CA HIS A 427 15.00 -4.16 -27.24
C HIS A 427 13.70 -3.34 -27.11
N ILE A 428 13.23 -3.14 -25.88
CA ILE A 428 12.02 -2.33 -25.60
C ILE A 428 12.30 -0.87 -26.00
N ALA A 429 11.37 -0.22 -26.70
CA ALA A 429 11.46 1.19 -27.06
C ALA A 429 11.73 2.06 -25.83
N GLY A 430 12.68 3.00 -25.94
CA GLY A 430 13.11 3.83 -24.82
C GLY A 430 14.20 3.22 -23.94
N ALA A 431 14.56 1.95 -24.11
CA ALA A 431 15.65 1.34 -23.35
C ALA A 431 17.01 1.96 -23.69
N VAL A 432 17.87 2.05 -22.68
CA VAL A 432 19.28 2.42 -22.81
C VAL A 432 20.12 1.17 -22.63
N SER A 433 21.04 0.89 -23.56
CA SER A 433 21.97 -0.22 -23.43
C SER A 433 22.99 0.03 -22.31
N ALA A 434 23.13 -0.93 -21.40
CA ALA A 434 24.08 -0.90 -20.30
C ALA A 434 24.65 -2.30 -20.06
N ASP A 435 25.41 -2.81 -21.03
CA ASP A 435 25.94 -4.17 -21.04
C ASP A 435 26.74 -4.52 -19.77
N VAL A 436 26.31 -5.55 -19.04
CA VAL A 436 26.99 -6.07 -17.84
C VAL A 436 27.57 -7.48 -17.99
N ASP A 437 27.71 -7.98 -19.21
CA ASP A 437 28.21 -9.34 -19.49
C ASP A 437 29.53 -9.62 -18.77
N GLY A 438 30.49 -8.69 -18.87
CA GLY A 438 31.80 -8.76 -18.22
C GLY A 438 31.76 -8.87 -16.69
N ALA A 439 30.73 -8.33 -16.03
CA ALA A 439 30.54 -8.48 -14.59
C ALA A 439 29.97 -9.86 -14.22
N VAL A 440 29.12 -10.43 -15.07
CA VAL A 440 28.49 -11.74 -14.84
C VAL A 440 29.46 -12.88 -15.15
N SER A 441 30.27 -12.74 -16.19
CA SER A 441 31.33 -13.69 -16.54
C SER A 441 32.58 -13.55 -15.64
N GLY A 442 32.72 -12.42 -14.93
CA GLY A 442 33.91 -12.06 -14.17
C GLY A 442 35.10 -11.65 -15.04
N THR A 443 34.92 -11.50 -16.35
CA THR A 443 36.02 -11.19 -17.29
C THR A 443 36.32 -9.71 -17.40
N ASP A 444 35.33 -8.83 -17.18
CA ASP A 444 35.50 -7.37 -17.30
C ASP A 444 34.45 -6.59 -16.48
N VAL A 445 34.64 -6.58 -15.16
CA VAL A 445 33.77 -5.85 -14.22
C VAL A 445 33.90 -4.33 -14.40
N ALA A 446 35.05 -3.84 -14.85
CA ALA A 446 35.32 -2.41 -15.00
C ALA A 446 34.49 -1.79 -16.13
N SER A 447 34.46 -2.44 -17.30
CA SER A 447 33.63 -1.97 -18.42
C SER A 447 32.13 -2.05 -18.09
N ALA A 448 31.69 -3.13 -17.45
CA ALA A 448 30.29 -3.26 -17.00
C ALA A 448 29.89 -2.14 -16.02
N THR A 449 30.79 -1.79 -15.09
CA THR A 449 30.57 -0.67 -14.15
C THR A 449 30.46 0.65 -14.89
N LYS A 450 31.38 0.93 -15.82
CA LYS A 450 31.37 2.15 -16.63
C LYS A 450 30.12 2.28 -17.49
N ASN A 451 29.61 1.18 -18.06
CA ASN A 451 28.40 1.16 -18.85
C ASN A 451 27.18 1.56 -18.01
N ILE A 452 27.04 1.00 -16.81
CA ILE A 452 25.97 1.36 -15.87
C ILE A 452 26.10 2.81 -15.43
N GLU A 453 27.29 3.24 -15.01
CA GLU A 453 27.55 4.62 -14.58
C GLU A 453 27.22 5.63 -15.68
N ALA A 454 27.59 5.33 -16.93
CA ALA A 454 27.24 6.17 -18.08
C ALA A 454 25.72 6.21 -18.31
N ALA A 455 25.04 5.07 -18.17
CA ALA A 455 23.60 4.98 -18.37
C ALA A 455 22.79 5.72 -17.30
N ILE A 456 23.28 5.82 -16.06
CA ILE A 456 22.58 6.51 -14.94
C ILE A 456 23.09 7.94 -14.70
N LYS A 457 24.10 8.38 -15.46
CA LYS A 457 24.75 9.67 -15.26
C LYS A 457 23.76 10.82 -15.43
N ASN A 458 23.80 11.79 -14.51
CA ASN A 458 22.97 13.00 -14.49
C ASN A 458 21.46 12.75 -14.31
N ASP A 459 21.03 11.54 -13.96
CA ASP A 459 19.63 11.28 -13.71
C ASP A 459 19.15 12.01 -12.44
N PRO A 460 17.92 12.56 -12.43
CA PRO A 460 17.37 13.22 -11.26
C PRO A 460 17.36 12.31 -10.02
N ALA A 461 17.56 12.90 -8.84
CA ALA A 461 17.45 12.18 -7.59
C ALA A 461 16.04 11.55 -7.45
N GLY A 462 16.00 10.26 -7.17
CA GLY A 462 14.72 9.53 -7.06
C GLY A 462 14.24 8.85 -8.33
N THR A 463 14.97 8.95 -9.45
CA THR A 463 14.68 8.22 -10.70
C THR A 463 14.49 6.73 -10.41
N LYS A 464 13.43 6.14 -11.00
CA LYS A 464 13.16 4.70 -10.96
C LYS A 464 13.73 4.04 -12.22
N TYR A 465 14.26 2.84 -12.07
CA TYR A 465 14.88 2.09 -13.16
C TYR A 465 14.18 0.75 -13.34
N ALA A 466 13.80 0.46 -14.58
CA ALA A 466 13.39 -0.88 -15.00
C ALA A 466 14.60 -1.58 -15.62
N VAL A 467 15.17 -2.56 -14.91
CA VAL A 467 16.34 -3.32 -15.34
C VAL A 467 15.87 -4.54 -16.14
N VAL A 468 16.19 -4.53 -17.42
CA VAL A 468 15.80 -5.56 -18.39
C VAL A 468 17.00 -6.46 -18.65
N CYS A 469 16.82 -7.76 -18.46
CA CYS A 469 17.82 -8.75 -18.85
C CYS A 469 17.17 -9.93 -19.57
N ASN A 470 17.94 -10.99 -19.87
CA ASN A 470 17.39 -12.15 -20.58
C ASN A 470 16.26 -12.85 -19.81
N SER A 471 16.40 -13.05 -18.50
CA SER A 471 15.48 -13.91 -17.71
C SER A 471 15.06 -13.32 -16.36
N GLY A 472 15.31 -12.04 -16.12
CA GLY A 472 15.06 -11.40 -14.82
C GLY A 472 15.99 -11.87 -13.67
N SER A 473 17.17 -12.42 -13.97
CA SER A 473 18.06 -13.04 -12.98
C SER A 473 19.50 -12.51 -13.09
N ARG A 474 20.52 -13.38 -13.23
CA ARG A 474 21.96 -13.09 -13.14
C ARG A 474 22.45 -11.71 -13.62
N TYR A 475 22.05 -11.24 -14.81
CA TYR A 475 22.51 -9.94 -15.35
C TYR A 475 21.82 -8.77 -14.63
N ALA A 476 20.53 -8.88 -14.33
CA ALA A 476 19.82 -7.89 -13.52
C ALA A 476 20.38 -7.84 -12.08
N GLN A 477 20.82 -8.97 -11.54
CA GLN A 477 21.50 -9.02 -10.23
C GLN A 477 22.81 -8.23 -10.25
N ALA A 478 23.70 -8.55 -11.20
CA ALA A 478 24.96 -7.84 -11.37
C ALA A 478 24.76 -6.32 -11.59
N ALA A 479 23.81 -5.94 -12.43
CA ALA A 479 23.48 -4.53 -12.65
C ALA A 479 22.96 -3.85 -11.38
N THR A 480 22.06 -4.50 -10.63
CA THR A 480 21.52 -3.96 -9.37
C THR A 480 22.63 -3.71 -8.34
N GLU A 481 23.58 -4.65 -8.20
CA GLU A 481 24.72 -4.49 -7.31
C GLU A 481 25.63 -3.32 -7.72
N ILE A 482 25.89 -3.15 -9.01
CA ILE A 482 26.67 -2.02 -9.54
C ILE A 482 25.94 -0.70 -9.28
N MET A 483 24.63 -0.64 -9.55
CA MET A 483 23.82 0.58 -9.34
C MET A 483 23.75 0.98 -7.86
N ILE A 484 23.65 0.03 -6.94
CA ILE A 484 23.69 0.31 -5.49
C ILE A 484 25.05 0.88 -5.09
N LYS A 485 26.15 0.30 -5.59
CA LYS A 485 27.51 0.83 -5.36
C LYS A 485 27.69 2.24 -5.93
N ALA A 486 27.02 2.55 -7.04
CA ALA A 486 26.98 3.90 -7.63
C ALA A 486 26.03 4.87 -6.88
N GLY A 487 25.42 4.45 -5.77
CA GLY A 487 24.62 5.30 -4.89
C GLY A 487 23.12 5.32 -5.18
N ILE A 488 22.62 4.46 -6.09
CA ILE A 488 21.19 4.34 -6.35
C ILE A 488 20.51 3.53 -5.24
N SER A 489 19.41 4.04 -4.69
CA SER A 489 18.64 3.34 -3.67
C SER A 489 17.95 2.10 -4.26
N ASN A 490 18.10 0.94 -3.63
CA ASN A 490 17.51 -0.33 -4.09
C ASN A 490 15.99 -0.22 -4.37
N LYS A 491 15.24 0.52 -3.55
CA LYS A 491 13.79 0.77 -3.74
C LYS A 491 13.41 1.39 -5.09
N ASN A 492 14.38 1.94 -5.82
CA ASN A 492 14.20 2.57 -7.12
C ASN A 492 14.66 1.67 -8.27
N ILE A 493 15.17 0.46 -8.00
CA ILE A 493 15.67 -0.48 -9.01
C ILE A 493 14.70 -1.66 -9.07
N PHE A 494 14.09 -1.87 -10.24
CA PHE A 494 13.07 -2.88 -10.45
C PHE A 494 13.47 -3.78 -11.62
N THR A 495 13.64 -5.06 -11.37
CA THR A 495 13.95 -6.05 -12.42
C THR A 495 12.68 -6.41 -13.17
N LEU A 496 12.72 -6.43 -14.50
CA LEU A 496 11.62 -6.95 -15.29
C LEU A 496 11.46 -8.46 -15.05
N THR A 497 10.29 -8.85 -14.54
CA THR A 497 9.94 -10.25 -14.27
C THR A 497 10.01 -11.07 -15.55
N GLY A 498 10.72 -12.21 -15.53
CA GLY A 498 10.93 -13.04 -16.72
C GLY A 498 11.89 -12.46 -17.77
N GLY A 499 12.28 -11.19 -17.66
CA GLY A 499 13.18 -10.51 -18.61
C GLY A 499 12.58 -10.41 -20.02
N MET A 500 13.42 -10.57 -21.05
CA MET A 500 13.02 -10.58 -22.46
C MET A 500 12.61 -11.97 -22.99
N LYS A 501 12.67 -13.01 -22.16
CA LYS A 501 12.36 -14.39 -22.54
C LYS A 501 10.88 -14.70 -22.36
N LYS A 502 10.17 -14.98 -23.46
CA LYS A 502 8.74 -15.31 -23.47
C LYS A 502 8.40 -16.57 -22.66
N ASP A 503 9.23 -17.60 -22.78
CA ASP A 503 9.09 -18.88 -22.07
C ASP A 503 9.23 -18.75 -20.54
N ALA A 504 9.86 -17.67 -20.07
CA ALA A 504 9.98 -17.33 -18.66
C ALA A 504 8.86 -16.37 -18.19
N GLY A 505 7.79 -16.19 -18.97
CA GLY A 505 6.74 -15.20 -18.69
C GLY A 505 7.22 -13.74 -18.85
N GLY A 506 8.34 -13.54 -19.54
CA GLY A 506 8.92 -12.22 -19.81
C GLY A 506 8.20 -11.46 -20.92
N TRP A 507 8.83 -10.38 -21.38
CA TRP A 507 8.27 -9.45 -22.37
C TRP A 507 7.83 -10.15 -23.66
N ASP A 508 6.57 -9.99 -24.03
CA ASP A 508 5.96 -10.56 -25.24
C ASP A 508 5.24 -9.51 -26.11
N TYR A 509 5.31 -8.23 -25.75
CA TYR A 509 4.78 -7.12 -26.55
C TYR A 509 5.76 -6.70 -27.65
N GLU A 510 5.89 -7.54 -28.69
CA GLU A 510 6.84 -7.35 -29.80
C GLU A 510 6.65 -6.06 -30.60
N ASN A 511 5.44 -5.50 -30.59
CA ASN A 511 5.13 -4.21 -31.19
C ASN A 511 5.80 -3.03 -30.46
N TYR A 512 6.22 -3.20 -29.20
CA TYR A 512 6.96 -2.20 -28.44
C TYR A 512 8.48 -2.36 -28.57
N CYS A 513 8.94 -3.40 -29.26
CA CYS A 513 10.36 -3.65 -29.47
C CYS A 513 10.87 -2.93 -30.72
N VAL A 514 12.05 -2.34 -30.61
CA VAL A 514 12.83 -1.75 -31.71
C VAL A 514 14.17 -2.47 -31.82
N LYS A 515 14.90 -2.24 -32.92
CA LYS A 515 16.21 -2.86 -33.17
C LYS A 515 17.16 -1.87 -33.82
N SER A 516 18.46 -2.18 -33.85
CA SER A 516 19.38 -1.46 -34.72
C SER A 516 18.96 -1.66 -36.18
N TYR A 517 18.99 -0.58 -36.97
CA TYR A 517 18.50 -0.58 -38.34
C TYR A 517 19.50 0.06 -39.29
N LYS A 518 19.90 -0.70 -40.31
CA LYS A 518 20.65 -0.20 -41.45
C LYS A 518 19.72 0.01 -42.64
N SER A 519 19.58 1.25 -43.07
CA SER A 519 18.71 1.62 -44.19
C SER A 519 19.28 1.22 -45.54
N THR A 520 18.40 1.13 -46.54
CA THR A 520 18.80 0.90 -47.94
C THR A 520 19.67 2.03 -48.51
N GLY A 521 19.60 3.24 -47.93
CA GLY A 521 20.48 4.36 -48.23
C GLY A 521 21.84 4.32 -47.55
N GLY A 522 22.13 3.27 -46.77
CA GLY A 522 23.44 3.07 -46.12
C GLY A 522 23.62 3.75 -44.75
N PHE A 523 22.57 4.34 -44.18
CA PHE A 523 22.62 4.94 -42.84
C PHE A 523 22.35 3.91 -41.73
N ASP A 524 23.09 4.00 -40.63
CA ASP A 524 22.95 3.16 -39.44
C ASP A 524 22.20 3.91 -38.34
N PHE A 525 21.15 3.29 -37.81
CA PHE A 525 20.30 3.83 -36.76
C PHE A 525 20.28 2.90 -35.54
N VAL A 526 20.24 3.49 -34.34
CA VAL A 526 20.13 2.74 -33.08
C VAL A 526 18.75 2.09 -32.94
N ASN A 527 17.69 2.81 -33.34
CA ASN A 527 16.31 2.36 -33.18
C ASN A 527 15.56 2.43 -34.53
N GLY A 528 15.19 1.26 -35.04
CA GLY A 528 14.29 1.08 -36.16
C GLY A 528 13.06 0.27 -35.78
N MET A 529 11.95 0.58 -36.44
CA MET A 529 10.67 -0.10 -36.27
C MET A 529 10.08 -0.46 -37.62
N LYS A 530 9.53 -1.67 -37.75
CA LYS A 530 8.82 -2.12 -38.96
C LYS A 530 7.43 -1.50 -39.02
N SER A 531 6.94 -1.25 -40.24
CA SER A 531 5.58 -0.74 -40.49
C SER A 531 4.49 -1.54 -39.76
N ALA A 532 4.55 -2.88 -39.79
CA ALA A 532 3.56 -3.73 -39.11
C ALA A 532 3.56 -3.57 -37.57
N GLN A 533 4.72 -3.29 -36.96
CA GLN A 533 4.81 -3.06 -35.50
C GLN A 533 4.17 -1.73 -35.13
N LEU A 534 4.49 -0.67 -35.88
CA LEU A 534 3.90 0.65 -35.69
C LEU A 534 2.39 0.63 -35.95
N GLU A 535 1.96 -0.02 -37.04
CA GLU A 535 0.54 -0.18 -37.37
C GLU A 535 -0.24 -0.89 -36.26
N ALA A 536 0.31 -1.98 -35.70
CA ALA A 536 -0.32 -2.66 -34.57
C ALA A 536 -0.48 -1.75 -33.34
N ASN A 537 0.49 -0.85 -33.09
CA ASN A 537 0.37 0.14 -32.01
C ASN A 537 -0.69 1.20 -32.30
N LEU A 538 -0.67 1.79 -33.49
CA LEU A 538 -1.63 2.83 -33.87
C LEU A 538 -3.08 2.30 -33.87
N ASN A 539 -3.30 1.08 -34.36
CA ASN A 539 -4.62 0.44 -34.40
C ASN A 539 -5.18 0.10 -33.02
N ALA A 540 -4.31 -0.24 -32.07
CA ALA A 540 -4.70 -0.47 -30.69
C ALA A 540 -5.03 0.84 -29.93
N GLY A 541 -4.90 2.00 -30.57
CA GLY A 541 -5.02 3.30 -29.92
C GLY A 541 -3.87 3.59 -28.95
N ASN A 542 -2.76 2.85 -29.06
CA ASN A 542 -1.61 3.01 -28.17
C ASN A 542 -0.95 4.36 -28.48
N THR A 543 -1.01 5.29 -27.53
CA THR A 543 -0.53 6.65 -27.72
C THR A 543 0.95 6.92 -27.42
N PRO A 544 1.85 5.99 -27.02
CA PRO A 544 3.22 6.39 -26.67
C PRO A 544 4.06 6.75 -27.90
N PHE A 545 3.63 6.38 -29.11
CA PHE A 545 4.31 6.71 -30.37
C PHE A 545 3.61 7.89 -31.06
N VAL A 546 4.39 8.80 -31.61
CA VAL A 546 3.93 9.85 -32.52
C VAL A 546 4.74 9.79 -33.81
N VAL A 547 4.07 9.88 -34.95
CA VAL A 547 4.73 9.85 -36.25
C VAL A 547 5.02 11.28 -36.71
N PHE A 548 6.27 11.55 -37.09
CA PHE A 548 6.70 12.80 -37.69
C PHE A 548 6.95 12.55 -39.19
N ASP A 549 6.07 13.10 -40.01
CA ASP A 549 6.17 13.01 -41.47
C ASP A 549 7.11 14.12 -41.96
N LEU A 550 8.25 13.73 -42.50
CA LEU A 550 9.32 14.63 -42.92
C LEU A 550 9.16 15.10 -44.37
N ARG A 551 8.15 14.59 -45.10
CA ARG A 551 7.88 14.94 -46.50
C ARG A 551 7.32 16.36 -46.63
N ASP A 552 7.32 16.88 -47.84
CA ASP A 552 6.68 18.15 -48.15
C ASP A 552 5.16 18.11 -47.87
N VAL A 553 4.58 19.30 -47.70
CA VAL A 553 3.16 19.45 -47.32
C VAL A 553 2.18 18.89 -48.36
N ASN A 554 2.54 18.85 -49.64
CA ASN A 554 1.67 18.27 -50.68
C ASN A 554 1.68 16.75 -50.59
N ALA A 555 2.84 16.14 -50.38
CA ALA A 555 2.96 14.70 -50.18
C ALA A 555 2.23 14.22 -48.91
N TYR A 556 2.30 14.99 -47.82
CA TYR A 556 1.51 14.74 -46.61
C TYR A 556 0.00 14.83 -46.87
N ALA A 557 -0.44 15.87 -47.60
CA ALA A 557 -1.86 16.07 -47.93
C ALA A 557 -2.41 14.99 -48.87
N ALA A 558 -1.58 14.45 -49.77
CA ALA A 558 -1.95 13.36 -50.67
C ALA A 558 -2.18 12.02 -49.94
N GLY A 559 -1.57 11.84 -48.77
CA GLY A 559 -1.70 10.65 -47.93
C GLY A 559 -0.57 10.56 -46.90
N HIS A 560 -0.94 10.27 -45.66
CA HIS A 560 0.00 10.16 -44.53
C HIS A 560 -0.42 9.06 -43.56
N ILE A 561 0.50 8.62 -42.71
CA ILE A 561 0.22 7.65 -41.65
C ILE A 561 -0.76 8.26 -40.64
N LEU A 562 -1.75 7.48 -40.16
CA LEU A 562 -2.75 7.94 -39.20
C LEU A 562 -2.13 8.72 -38.03
N GLN A 563 -2.65 9.92 -37.73
CA GLN A 563 -2.19 10.81 -36.65
C GLN A 563 -0.74 11.30 -36.79
N ALA A 564 -0.11 11.13 -37.95
CA ALA A 564 1.19 11.72 -38.22
C ALA A 564 1.12 13.25 -38.17
N VAL A 565 2.13 13.87 -37.56
CA VAL A 565 2.32 15.31 -37.53
C VAL A 565 3.18 15.71 -38.73
N SER A 566 2.70 16.67 -39.52
CA SER A 566 3.48 17.23 -40.63
C SER A 566 4.68 18.01 -40.09
N THR A 567 5.88 17.55 -40.40
CA THR A 567 7.16 18.14 -39.99
C THR A 567 8.09 18.25 -41.19
N PRO A 568 7.70 19.02 -42.23
CA PRO A 568 8.41 19.00 -43.50
C PRO A 568 9.87 19.44 -43.35
N LEU A 569 10.77 18.71 -44.02
CA LEU A 569 12.18 19.08 -44.21
C LEU A 569 12.42 19.60 -45.65
N ARG A 570 11.37 19.64 -46.47
CA ARG A 570 11.38 20.11 -47.86
C ARG A 570 10.18 21.00 -48.12
N ASP A 571 10.34 21.93 -49.06
CA ASP A 571 9.25 22.75 -49.56
C ASP A 571 8.45 22.04 -50.68
N THR A 572 7.39 22.69 -51.18
CA THR A 572 6.52 22.17 -52.23
C THR A 572 7.17 22.07 -53.61
N THR A 573 8.35 22.66 -53.81
CA THR A 573 9.15 22.54 -55.04
C THR A 573 10.09 21.33 -55.01
N GLY A 574 10.23 20.71 -53.83
CA GLY A 574 11.17 19.64 -53.58
C GLY A 574 12.57 20.14 -53.16
N ALA A 575 12.76 21.43 -52.88
CA ALA A 575 14.02 21.90 -52.30
C ALA A 575 14.06 21.59 -50.79
N ASP A 576 15.27 21.39 -50.25
CA ASP A 576 15.48 21.24 -48.80
C ASP A 576 15.18 22.59 -48.11
N LEU A 577 14.45 22.54 -46.99
CA LEU A 577 14.31 23.70 -46.11
C LEU A 577 15.64 24.01 -45.42
N SER A 578 15.79 25.23 -44.89
CA SER A 578 16.94 25.56 -44.05
C SER A 578 17.00 24.66 -42.81
N ASN A 579 18.22 24.51 -42.26
CA ASN A 579 18.43 23.73 -41.04
C ASN A 579 17.62 24.33 -39.87
N GLU A 580 17.54 25.65 -39.80
CA GLU A 580 16.82 26.40 -38.79
C GLU A 580 15.31 26.14 -38.89
N GLN A 581 14.75 26.20 -40.10
CA GLN A 581 13.32 25.93 -40.31
C GLN A 581 12.98 24.47 -40.04
N SER A 582 13.83 23.54 -40.47
CA SER A 582 13.65 22.10 -40.21
C SER A 582 13.65 21.81 -38.71
N LYS A 583 14.59 22.39 -37.96
CA LYS A 583 14.65 22.28 -36.50
C LYS A 583 13.45 22.93 -35.81
N ALA A 584 12.99 24.08 -36.30
CA ALA A 584 11.79 24.74 -35.77
C ALA A 584 10.54 23.88 -35.94
N ASN A 585 10.36 23.25 -37.12
CA ASN A 585 9.24 22.35 -37.39
C ASN A 585 9.26 21.14 -36.43
N LEU A 586 10.41 20.49 -36.27
CA LEU A 586 10.59 19.36 -35.35
C LEU A 586 10.39 19.77 -33.89
N GLN A 587 10.93 20.92 -33.47
CA GLN A 587 10.77 21.44 -32.11
C GLN A 587 9.30 21.72 -31.79
N ALA A 588 8.55 22.30 -32.73
CA ALA A 588 7.11 22.53 -32.55
C ALA A 588 6.37 21.20 -32.32
N ALA A 589 6.67 20.17 -33.12
CA ALA A 589 6.06 18.85 -32.98
C ALA A 589 6.43 18.14 -31.67
N VAL A 590 7.70 18.21 -31.25
CA VAL A 590 8.17 17.70 -29.94
C VAL A 590 7.46 18.41 -28.78
N THR A 591 7.33 19.74 -28.87
CA THR A 591 6.67 20.55 -27.84
C THR A 591 5.18 20.23 -27.72
N ALA A 592 4.51 19.97 -28.85
CA ALA A 592 3.11 19.55 -28.87
C ALA A 592 2.90 18.11 -28.38
N ASN A 593 3.94 17.26 -28.44
CA ASN A 593 3.87 15.84 -28.10
C ASN A 593 4.95 15.43 -27.07
N PRO A 594 4.96 16.03 -25.87
CA PRO A 594 5.99 15.77 -24.89
C PRO A 594 5.94 14.30 -24.43
N ASN A 595 7.11 13.78 -24.07
CA ASN A 595 7.26 12.42 -23.52
C ASN A 595 6.75 11.29 -24.44
N LYS A 596 6.72 11.49 -25.76
CA LYS A 596 6.44 10.43 -26.74
C LYS A 596 7.73 9.80 -27.29
N PHE A 597 7.57 8.66 -27.94
CA PHE A 597 8.56 8.11 -28.86
C PHE A 597 8.31 8.68 -30.26
N TYR A 598 9.30 9.37 -30.79
CA TYR A 598 9.19 10.11 -32.05
C TYR A 598 9.60 9.19 -33.20
N VAL A 599 8.60 8.66 -33.90
CA VAL A 599 8.82 7.82 -35.07
C VAL A 599 8.96 8.72 -36.30
N VAL A 600 10.15 8.80 -36.88
CA VAL A 600 10.42 9.64 -38.05
C VAL A 600 10.25 8.86 -39.34
N GLU A 601 9.52 9.45 -40.28
CA GLU A 601 9.16 8.87 -41.58
C GLU A 601 9.49 9.85 -42.72
N CYS A 602 10.00 9.33 -43.84
CA CYS A 602 10.27 10.11 -45.06
C CYS A 602 9.96 9.28 -46.30
N TYR A 603 10.06 9.84 -47.51
CA TYR A 603 9.73 9.16 -48.78
C TYR A 603 10.28 7.72 -48.89
N SER A 604 11.61 7.57 -48.94
CA SER A 604 12.31 6.27 -49.03
C SER A 604 13.81 6.45 -48.72
N GLY A 605 14.53 5.35 -48.45
CA GLY A 605 16.00 5.35 -48.26
C GLY A 605 16.52 6.07 -47.02
N ASN A 606 15.61 6.60 -46.16
CA ASN A 606 15.86 7.18 -44.85
C ASN A 606 16.91 8.33 -44.79
N LYS A 607 17.23 8.99 -45.91
CA LYS A 607 18.14 10.16 -45.94
C LYS A 607 17.64 11.30 -45.04
N TYR A 608 16.36 11.67 -45.15
CA TYR A 608 15.77 12.74 -44.34
C TYR A 608 15.53 12.30 -42.90
N ALA A 609 15.26 11.01 -42.67
CA ALA A 609 15.23 10.46 -41.32
C ALA A 609 16.59 10.62 -40.61
N ASN A 610 17.70 10.40 -41.31
CA ASN A 610 19.04 10.66 -40.76
C ASN A 610 19.27 12.14 -40.39
N LYS A 611 18.83 13.07 -41.25
CA LYS A 611 18.86 14.50 -40.90
C LYS A 611 18.01 14.80 -39.66
N ALA A 612 16.78 14.28 -39.61
CA ALA A 612 15.86 14.49 -38.49
C ALA A 612 16.40 13.92 -37.17
N VAL A 613 17.02 12.73 -37.18
CA VAL A 613 17.66 12.14 -35.98
C VAL A 613 18.72 13.09 -35.41
N ASN A 614 19.60 13.64 -36.27
CA ASN A 614 20.63 14.59 -35.83
C ASN A 614 20.02 15.89 -35.28
N TYR A 615 19.03 16.45 -35.98
CA TYR A 615 18.34 17.67 -35.54
C TYR A 615 17.58 17.48 -34.22
N LEU A 616 16.90 16.35 -34.04
CA LEU A 616 16.21 16.01 -32.78
C LEU A 616 17.20 15.94 -31.62
N LYS A 617 18.40 15.36 -31.82
CA LYS A 617 19.46 15.33 -30.81
C LYS A 617 20.01 16.73 -30.51
N GLU A 618 20.22 17.56 -31.53
CA GLU A 618 20.68 18.96 -31.36
C GLU A 618 19.70 19.80 -30.53
N ILE A 619 18.38 19.55 -30.67
CA ILE A 619 17.34 20.23 -29.88
C ILE A 619 17.04 19.55 -28.53
N GLY A 620 17.86 18.57 -28.12
CA GLY A 620 17.84 17.98 -26.78
C GLY A 620 16.97 16.72 -26.62
N VAL A 621 16.46 16.14 -27.70
CA VAL A 621 15.75 14.85 -27.64
C VAL A 621 16.75 13.71 -27.44
N SER A 622 16.51 12.87 -26.43
CA SER A 622 17.32 11.68 -26.18
C SER A 622 17.20 10.65 -27.31
N GLU A 623 18.32 10.08 -27.75
CA GLU A 623 18.38 9.18 -28.91
C GLU A 623 17.52 7.92 -28.74
N ASN A 624 17.40 7.38 -27.52
CA ASN A 624 16.52 6.26 -27.19
C ASN A 624 15.01 6.56 -27.37
N ARG A 625 14.63 7.83 -27.55
CA ARG A 625 13.25 8.24 -27.87
C ARG A 625 13.00 8.47 -29.36
N ILE A 626 14.03 8.42 -30.19
CA ILE A 626 13.92 8.63 -31.64
C ILE A 626 13.92 7.27 -32.31
N ILE A 627 12.93 7.00 -33.14
CA ILE A 627 12.73 5.72 -33.84
C ILE A 627 12.60 6.00 -35.33
N VAL A 628 13.32 5.25 -36.16
CA VAL A 628 13.22 5.37 -37.62
C VAL A 628 12.24 4.33 -38.16
N LEU A 629 11.27 4.76 -38.97
CA LEU A 629 10.41 3.83 -39.70
C LEU A 629 11.20 3.15 -40.82
N GLU A 630 11.31 1.82 -40.77
CA GLU A 630 12.03 1.03 -41.76
C GLU A 630 11.41 1.20 -43.16
N GLY A 631 12.21 1.64 -44.14
CA GLY A 631 11.75 1.85 -45.52
C GLY A 631 10.97 3.16 -45.75
N GLY A 632 10.65 3.91 -44.70
CA GLY A 632 9.89 5.17 -44.79
C GLY A 632 8.46 4.98 -45.30
N ALA A 633 7.88 6.04 -45.85
CA ALA A 633 6.53 6.07 -46.40
C ALA A 633 6.32 5.01 -47.49
N ALA A 634 7.33 4.78 -48.34
CA ALA A 634 7.28 3.75 -49.38
C ALA A 634 7.21 2.31 -48.82
N GLY A 635 7.73 2.09 -47.60
CA GLY A 635 7.62 0.82 -46.88
C GLY A 635 6.33 0.67 -46.09
N TRP A 636 5.45 1.69 -46.09
CA TRP A 636 4.18 1.66 -45.39
C TRP A 636 3.08 1.10 -46.29
N THR A 637 2.71 -0.17 -46.05
CA THR A 637 1.57 -0.84 -46.71
C THR A 637 0.28 -0.75 -45.90
N GLY A 638 0.35 -0.20 -44.68
CA GLY A 638 -0.79 -0.02 -43.78
C GLY A 638 -1.71 1.12 -44.20
N PHE A 639 -2.88 1.21 -43.58
CA PHE A 639 -3.93 2.16 -43.98
C PHE A 639 -3.43 3.62 -44.01
N GLN A 640 -3.59 4.27 -45.16
CA GLN A 640 -3.23 5.69 -45.37
C GLN A 640 -4.29 6.67 -44.83
N THR A 641 -5.46 6.17 -44.41
CA THR A 641 -6.54 6.96 -43.76
C THR A 641 -7.46 6.03 -42.95
N SER A 642 -7.05 5.51 -41.79
CA SER A 642 -7.99 4.67 -41.01
C SER A 642 -9.10 5.52 -40.39
N SER A 643 -10.34 5.02 -40.47
CA SER A 643 -11.56 5.58 -39.88
C SER A 643 -11.43 5.68 -38.34
N VAL A 644 -11.89 6.78 -37.73
CA VAL A 644 -11.93 6.91 -36.26
C VAL A 644 -12.82 5.80 -35.73
N LYS A 645 -12.40 5.03 -34.73
CA LYS A 645 -13.17 3.89 -34.25
C LYS A 645 -14.20 4.31 -33.19
N ILE A 646 -15.35 3.64 -33.17
CA ILE A 646 -16.34 3.73 -32.10
C ILE A 646 -16.64 2.31 -31.59
N SER A 647 -16.65 2.11 -30.27
CA SER A 647 -16.95 0.79 -29.69
C SER A 647 -18.42 0.41 -29.89
N ALA A 648 -18.73 -0.89 -29.84
CA ALA A 648 -20.12 -1.35 -29.90
C ALA A 648 -20.97 -0.77 -28.75
N ALA A 649 -20.40 -0.65 -27.54
CA ALA A 649 -21.08 -0.09 -26.38
C ALA A 649 -21.38 1.41 -26.55
N ASP A 650 -20.41 2.19 -27.02
CA ASP A 650 -20.57 3.64 -27.22
C ASP A 650 -21.53 3.94 -28.37
N LEU A 651 -21.43 3.17 -29.48
CA LEU A 651 -22.36 3.31 -30.59
C LEU A 651 -23.78 2.90 -30.17
N LYS A 652 -23.93 1.86 -29.34
CA LYS A 652 -25.22 1.47 -28.76
C LYS A 652 -25.79 2.56 -27.87
N ALA A 653 -24.97 3.16 -27.00
CA ALA A 653 -25.38 4.27 -26.15
C ALA A 653 -25.82 5.50 -26.97
N ASP A 654 -25.11 5.80 -28.07
CA ASP A 654 -25.51 6.85 -29.01
C ASP A 654 -26.87 6.56 -29.66
N ILE A 655 -27.04 5.35 -30.20
CA ILE A 655 -28.30 4.89 -30.81
C ILE A 655 -29.48 4.98 -29.82
N ASP A 656 -29.25 4.63 -28.55
CA ASP A 656 -30.29 4.64 -27.51
C ASP A 656 -30.66 6.05 -27.02
N SER A 657 -29.82 7.05 -27.29
CA SER A 657 -29.97 8.38 -26.72
C SER A 657 -30.06 9.46 -27.81
N THR A 658 -28.92 9.87 -28.35
CA THR A 658 -28.79 11.07 -29.17
C THR A 658 -28.95 10.80 -30.66
N GLN A 659 -28.73 9.57 -31.12
CA GLN A 659 -28.73 9.16 -32.53
C GLN A 659 -27.92 10.12 -33.41
N SER A 660 -26.71 10.46 -32.94
CA SER A 660 -25.85 11.43 -33.62
C SER A 660 -25.29 10.89 -34.93
N TYR A 661 -25.18 9.56 -35.07
CA TYR A 661 -24.65 8.91 -36.26
C TYR A 661 -25.74 8.29 -37.14
N LYS A 662 -25.65 8.54 -38.44
CA LYS A 662 -26.31 7.72 -39.45
C LYS A 662 -25.51 6.44 -39.66
N LEU A 663 -26.19 5.29 -39.59
CA LEU A 663 -25.54 3.98 -39.67
C LEU A 663 -25.46 3.51 -41.13
N ILE A 664 -24.25 3.20 -41.61
CA ILE A 664 -23.98 2.74 -42.99
C ILE A 664 -23.43 1.31 -42.93
N ASP A 665 -24.17 0.33 -43.44
CA ASP A 665 -23.70 -1.06 -43.53
C ASP A 665 -23.00 -1.32 -44.87
N ALA A 666 -21.68 -1.48 -44.79
CA ALA A 666 -20.80 -1.65 -45.93
C ALA A 666 -20.72 -3.11 -46.42
N ARG A 667 -21.34 -4.07 -45.73
CA ARG A 667 -21.29 -5.49 -46.11
C ARG A 667 -22.06 -5.75 -47.41
N LYS A 668 -21.94 -6.98 -47.91
CA LYS A 668 -22.76 -7.50 -49.02
C LYS A 668 -24.24 -7.26 -48.76
N ALA A 669 -24.98 -6.86 -49.79
CA ALA A 669 -26.42 -6.62 -49.69
C ALA A 669 -27.20 -7.85 -49.17
N ALA A 670 -26.77 -9.06 -49.55
CA ALA A 670 -27.37 -10.32 -49.06
C ALA A 670 -27.18 -10.54 -47.55
N ASP A 671 -26.02 -10.17 -47.01
CA ASP A 671 -25.73 -10.31 -45.57
C ASP A 671 -26.46 -9.24 -44.75
N TYR A 672 -26.53 -8.02 -45.28
CA TYR A 672 -27.38 -6.96 -44.72
C TYR A 672 -28.85 -7.38 -44.69
N ALA A 673 -29.37 -7.99 -45.76
CA ALA A 673 -30.74 -8.48 -45.83
C ALA A 673 -31.04 -9.61 -44.84
N THR A 674 -30.04 -10.39 -44.47
CA THR A 674 -30.17 -11.49 -43.50
C THR A 674 -30.22 -10.98 -42.05
N SER A 675 -29.36 -10.01 -41.71
CA SER A 675 -29.31 -9.40 -40.36
C SER A 675 -28.41 -8.16 -40.38
N HIS A 676 -28.84 -7.05 -39.77
CA HIS A 676 -28.08 -5.80 -39.65
C HIS A 676 -28.45 -5.03 -38.37
N ILE A 677 -27.64 -4.05 -37.96
CA ILE A 677 -27.96 -3.16 -36.83
C ILE A 677 -29.23 -2.37 -37.16
N VAL A 678 -30.16 -2.29 -36.22
CA VAL A 678 -31.41 -1.53 -36.37
C VAL A 678 -31.09 -0.07 -36.76
N GLY A 679 -31.66 0.40 -37.87
CA GLY A 679 -31.46 1.76 -38.37
C GLY A 679 -30.32 1.92 -39.38
N ALA A 680 -29.55 0.86 -39.68
CA ALA A 680 -28.54 0.89 -40.73
C ALA A 680 -29.13 0.98 -42.15
N VAL A 681 -28.42 1.67 -43.04
CA VAL A 681 -28.68 1.75 -44.48
C VAL A 681 -27.58 0.98 -45.22
N SER A 682 -27.95 0.14 -46.18
CA SER A 682 -26.97 -0.61 -46.97
C SER A 682 -26.19 0.29 -47.93
N ALA A 683 -24.88 0.12 -47.97
CA ALA A 683 -23.97 0.67 -48.96
C ALA A 683 -22.99 -0.44 -49.38
N ASP A 684 -23.43 -1.36 -50.24
CA ASP A 684 -22.68 -2.55 -50.59
C ASP A 684 -21.31 -2.22 -51.22
N MET A 685 -20.22 -2.61 -50.54
CA MET A 685 -18.84 -2.41 -50.99
C MET A 685 -18.20 -3.69 -51.56
N ASP A 686 -18.93 -4.80 -51.70
CA ASP A 686 -18.36 -6.07 -52.14
C ASP A 686 -17.75 -5.99 -53.54
N CYS A 687 -18.39 -5.23 -54.42
CA CYS A 687 -17.96 -4.99 -55.80
C CYS A 687 -16.55 -4.40 -55.95
N VAL A 688 -16.06 -3.67 -54.92
CA VAL A 688 -14.71 -3.09 -54.88
C VAL A 688 -13.79 -3.77 -53.85
N VAL A 689 -14.34 -4.49 -52.87
CA VAL A 689 -13.53 -5.25 -51.90
C VAL A 689 -13.07 -6.59 -52.48
N ASN A 690 -13.96 -7.29 -53.20
CA ASN A 690 -13.67 -8.56 -53.86
C ASN A 690 -13.68 -8.46 -55.39
N GLY A 691 -13.78 -7.24 -55.92
CA GLY A 691 -13.72 -6.93 -57.35
C GLY A 691 -12.99 -5.60 -57.58
N THR A 692 -13.18 -5.01 -58.76
CA THR A 692 -12.56 -3.73 -59.16
C THR A 692 -13.58 -2.66 -59.54
N ASP A 693 -14.87 -2.90 -59.31
CA ASP A 693 -15.95 -2.00 -59.75
C ASP A 693 -16.18 -0.86 -58.75
N GLU A 694 -15.32 0.16 -58.85
CA GLU A 694 -15.41 1.35 -58.03
C GLU A 694 -16.64 2.22 -58.36
N ALA A 695 -17.13 2.19 -59.60
CA ALA A 695 -18.26 3.01 -60.03
C ALA A 695 -19.55 2.60 -59.30
N THR A 696 -19.80 1.29 -59.19
CA THR A 696 -20.93 0.75 -58.43
C THR A 696 -20.79 1.05 -56.94
N ALA A 697 -19.58 0.88 -56.36
CA ALA A 697 -19.33 1.20 -54.96
C ALA A 697 -19.58 2.69 -54.65
N LEU A 698 -19.15 3.59 -55.55
CA LEU A 698 -19.35 5.03 -55.42
C LEU A 698 -20.83 5.39 -55.51
N ALA A 699 -21.59 4.76 -56.40
CA ALA A 699 -23.04 4.95 -56.53
C ALA A 699 -23.80 4.44 -55.28
N ASN A 700 -23.41 3.28 -54.73
CA ASN A 700 -24.00 2.74 -53.51
C ASN A 700 -23.77 3.67 -52.30
N ALA A 701 -22.53 4.18 -52.13
CA ALA A 701 -22.23 5.14 -51.08
C ALA A 701 -23.02 6.45 -51.25
N LYS A 702 -23.12 6.97 -52.48
CA LYS A 702 -23.91 8.17 -52.79
C LYS A 702 -25.39 7.99 -52.45
N ALA A 703 -25.97 6.85 -52.81
CA ALA A 703 -27.36 6.52 -52.50
C ALA A 703 -27.60 6.50 -50.98
N ALA A 704 -26.67 5.94 -50.22
CA ALA A 704 -26.79 5.84 -48.76
C ALA A 704 -26.75 7.20 -48.02
N ILE A 705 -26.19 8.26 -48.64
CA ILE A 705 -26.07 9.60 -48.05
C ILE A 705 -26.94 10.67 -48.73
N THR A 706 -27.74 10.28 -49.73
CA THR A 706 -28.57 11.25 -50.47
C THR A 706 -29.58 11.91 -49.55
N GLY A 707 -29.60 13.25 -49.55
CA GLY A 707 -30.51 14.08 -48.74
C GLY A 707 -29.98 14.45 -47.35
N ASP A 708 -28.78 14.01 -46.98
CA ASP A 708 -28.18 14.32 -45.68
C ASP A 708 -27.63 15.76 -45.61
N SER A 709 -27.56 16.31 -44.39
CA SER A 709 -26.94 17.61 -44.13
C SER A 709 -25.41 17.55 -44.25
N ALA A 710 -24.75 18.68 -44.57
CA ALA A 710 -23.30 18.75 -44.72
C ALA A 710 -22.51 18.34 -43.46
N ASN A 711 -23.11 18.45 -42.27
CA ASN A 711 -22.50 18.12 -40.98
C ASN A 711 -22.95 16.75 -40.43
N GLN A 712 -23.64 15.94 -41.24
CA GLN A 712 -24.10 14.62 -40.82
C GLN A 712 -22.90 13.73 -40.45
N LYS A 713 -22.99 13.08 -39.28
CA LYS A 713 -22.01 12.07 -38.86
C LYS A 713 -22.44 10.67 -39.28
N TYR A 714 -21.47 9.83 -39.60
CA TYR A 714 -21.66 8.48 -40.12
C TYR A 714 -20.91 7.45 -39.29
N ALA A 715 -21.57 6.35 -38.94
CA ALA A 715 -20.93 5.18 -38.36
C ALA A 715 -20.97 4.03 -39.37
N ILE A 716 -19.80 3.59 -39.82
CA ILE A 716 -19.66 2.53 -40.81
C ILE A 716 -19.60 1.17 -40.11
N ILE A 717 -20.45 0.26 -40.59
CA ILE A 717 -20.60 -1.11 -40.12
C ILE A 717 -20.02 -2.03 -41.19
N CYS A 718 -19.18 -2.97 -40.80
CA CYS A 718 -18.73 -4.04 -41.69
C CYS A 718 -18.58 -5.36 -40.93
N TYR A 719 -18.00 -6.40 -41.53
CA TYR A 719 -17.85 -7.70 -40.84
C TYR A 719 -17.02 -7.62 -39.56
N SER A 720 -15.84 -7.00 -39.63
CA SER A 720 -14.81 -7.01 -38.56
C SER A 720 -14.20 -5.64 -38.24
N GLY A 721 -14.80 -4.56 -38.73
CA GLY A 721 -14.30 -3.19 -38.56
C GLY A 721 -13.21 -2.75 -39.56
N ASN A 722 -12.87 -3.56 -40.57
CA ASN A 722 -11.67 -3.35 -41.40
C ASN A 722 -11.98 -3.10 -42.91
N ARG A 723 -11.72 -4.09 -43.79
CA ARG A 723 -11.63 -3.90 -45.26
C ARG A 723 -12.83 -3.21 -45.92
N TYR A 724 -14.05 -3.65 -45.63
CA TYR A 724 -15.26 -3.06 -46.21
C TYR A 724 -15.53 -1.66 -45.65
N ALA A 725 -15.22 -1.42 -44.37
CA ALA A 725 -15.38 -0.09 -43.78
C ALA A 725 -14.41 0.93 -44.38
N GLN A 726 -13.19 0.51 -44.74
CA GLN A 726 -12.25 1.34 -45.49
C GLN A 726 -12.83 1.75 -46.84
N LYS A 727 -13.31 0.78 -47.63
CA LYS A 727 -13.87 1.07 -48.95
C LYS A 727 -15.08 1.98 -48.88
N ALA A 728 -15.97 1.78 -47.90
CA ALA A 728 -17.05 2.72 -47.63
C ALA A 728 -16.54 4.12 -47.25
N THR A 729 -15.51 4.22 -46.39
CA THR A 729 -14.90 5.51 -46.01
C THR A 729 -14.35 6.25 -47.24
N GLU A 730 -13.60 5.55 -48.10
CA GLU A 730 -13.06 6.10 -49.35
C GLU A 730 -14.17 6.61 -50.27
N MET A 731 -15.22 5.81 -50.46
CA MET A 731 -16.35 6.20 -51.34
C MET A 731 -17.16 7.37 -50.78
N LEU A 732 -17.32 7.46 -49.45
CA LEU A 732 -18.00 8.59 -48.80
C LEU A 732 -17.21 9.89 -48.96
N ILE A 733 -15.88 9.84 -48.77
CA ILE A 733 -15.01 11.02 -48.97
C ILE A 733 -15.02 11.46 -50.44
N LYS A 734 -14.97 10.51 -51.39
CA LYS A 734 -15.10 10.81 -52.83
C LYS A 734 -16.45 11.43 -53.18
N ASN A 735 -17.50 11.13 -52.41
CA ASN A 735 -18.81 11.77 -52.51
C ASN A 735 -18.94 13.07 -51.69
N GLY A 736 -17.84 13.59 -51.13
CA GLY A 736 -17.78 14.91 -50.49
C GLY A 736 -18.07 14.91 -48.97
N VAL A 737 -18.09 13.76 -48.31
CA VAL A 737 -18.23 13.69 -46.84
C VAL A 737 -16.90 14.05 -46.17
N ASP A 738 -16.94 14.96 -45.19
CA ASP A 738 -15.77 15.27 -44.37
C ASP A 738 -15.34 14.04 -43.56
N ARG A 739 -14.06 13.69 -43.65
CA ARG A 739 -13.45 12.58 -42.92
C ARG A 739 -13.71 12.67 -41.41
N ALA A 740 -13.72 13.87 -40.83
CA ALA A 740 -13.95 14.09 -39.40
C ALA A 740 -15.33 13.62 -38.92
N ASN A 741 -16.31 13.53 -39.85
CA ASN A 741 -17.66 13.08 -39.56
C ASN A 741 -17.85 11.56 -39.69
N ILE A 742 -16.80 10.81 -40.04
CA ILE A 742 -16.88 9.37 -40.27
C ILE A 742 -16.19 8.60 -39.14
N VAL A 743 -16.94 7.71 -38.50
CA VAL A 743 -16.42 6.68 -37.58
C VAL A 743 -16.71 5.28 -38.12
N THR A 744 -15.97 4.28 -37.63
CA THR A 744 -16.19 2.86 -37.93
C THR A 744 -16.42 2.09 -36.66
N LEU A 745 -17.42 1.22 -36.67
CA LEU A 745 -17.71 0.30 -35.57
C LEU A 745 -16.52 -0.67 -35.37
N SER A 746 -15.90 -0.61 -34.20
CA SER A 746 -14.88 -1.56 -33.74
C SER A 746 -15.42 -2.98 -33.79
N ASP A 747 -14.62 -3.91 -34.32
CA ASP A 747 -14.95 -5.33 -34.49
C ASP A 747 -16.20 -5.61 -35.38
N GLY A 748 -16.79 -4.58 -35.97
CA GLY A 748 -17.90 -4.67 -36.90
C GLY A 748 -19.13 -5.39 -36.34
N MET A 749 -19.88 -6.03 -37.23
CA MET A 749 -21.05 -6.84 -36.89
C MET A 749 -20.71 -8.05 -36.03
N LYS A 750 -19.49 -8.59 -36.14
CA LYS A 750 -19.03 -9.67 -35.27
C LYS A 750 -19.05 -9.20 -33.81
N GLY A 751 -18.37 -8.10 -33.49
CA GLY A 751 -18.35 -7.55 -32.14
C GLY A 751 -19.73 -7.12 -31.63
N TRP A 752 -20.56 -6.55 -32.51
CA TRP A 752 -21.95 -6.21 -32.16
C TRP A 752 -22.79 -7.43 -31.76
N THR A 753 -22.63 -8.53 -32.49
CA THR A 753 -23.35 -9.78 -32.24
C THR A 753 -22.83 -10.48 -30.99
N GLU A 754 -21.50 -10.53 -30.79
CA GLU A 754 -20.87 -11.08 -29.57
C GLU A 754 -21.28 -10.30 -28.31
N ALA A 755 -21.51 -8.98 -28.45
CA ALA A 755 -22.05 -8.13 -27.38
C ALA A 755 -23.57 -8.31 -27.16
N ASN A 756 -24.23 -9.18 -27.92
CA ASN A 756 -25.67 -9.48 -27.84
C ASN A 756 -26.59 -8.27 -28.05
N TYR A 757 -26.17 -7.28 -28.83
CA TYR A 757 -26.99 -6.11 -29.14
C TYR A 757 -28.01 -6.42 -30.25
N LEU A 758 -29.16 -5.73 -30.20
CA LEU A 758 -30.30 -5.92 -31.11
C LEU A 758 -29.89 -5.74 -32.59
N VAL A 759 -30.42 -6.64 -33.43
CA VAL A 759 -30.31 -6.63 -34.90
C VAL A 759 -31.72 -6.72 -35.49
N LYS A 760 -31.91 -6.23 -36.72
CA LYS A 760 -33.21 -6.21 -37.41
C LYS A 760 -33.43 -7.50 -38.21
N SER A 761 -34.67 -8.02 -38.12
CA SER A 761 -35.27 -9.22 -38.72
C SER A 761 -35.11 -10.56 -37.99
N TYR A 762 -36.25 -11.24 -37.77
CA TYR A 762 -36.37 -12.59 -37.22
C TYR A 762 -37.33 -13.43 -38.08
N THR A 763 -36.84 -14.52 -38.65
CA THR A 763 -37.69 -15.54 -39.28
C THR A 763 -37.81 -16.71 -38.32
N SER A 764 -39.02 -16.95 -37.83
CA SER A 764 -39.28 -18.02 -36.89
C SER A 764 -39.00 -19.41 -37.46
N THR A 765 -38.79 -20.39 -36.58
CA THR A 765 -38.60 -21.81 -36.93
C THR A 765 -39.74 -22.42 -37.76
N LYS A 766 -40.91 -21.78 -37.83
CA LYS A 766 -42.05 -22.17 -38.68
C LYS A 766 -42.24 -21.26 -39.91
N GLY A 767 -41.22 -20.48 -40.29
CA GLY A 767 -41.19 -19.69 -41.52
C GLY A 767 -41.95 -18.35 -41.51
N LYS A 768 -42.46 -17.90 -40.35
CA LYS A 768 -43.08 -16.57 -40.23
C LYS A 768 -42.02 -15.48 -40.03
N PHE A 769 -42.13 -14.40 -40.79
CA PHE A 769 -41.26 -13.23 -40.72
C PHE A 769 -41.80 -12.22 -39.70
N PHE A 770 -40.91 -11.74 -38.83
CA PHE A 770 -41.17 -10.66 -37.90
C PHE A 770 -40.10 -9.58 -38.05
N LYS A 771 -40.52 -8.31 -37.93
CA LYS A 771 -39.63 -7.15 -38.05
C LYS A 771 -38.51 -7.18 -37.00
N HIS A 772 -38.83 -7.64 -35.77
CA HIS A 772 -37.90 -7.78 -34.65
C HIS A 772 -38.16 -9.08 -33.88
N GLY A 773 -37.10 -9.76 -33.46
CA GLY A 773 -37.18 -10.94 -32.59
C GLY A 773 -35.96 -11.07 -31.69
N MET A 774 -36.08 -11.91 -30.67
CA MET A 774 -35.05 -12.15 -29.67
C MET A 774 -35.02 -13.62 -29.25
N THR A 775 -33.83 -14.18 -29.05
CA THR A 775 -33.66 -15.55 -28.54
C THR A 775 -33.91 -15.63 -27.04
N VAL A 776 -34.26 -16.82 -26.53
CA VAL A 776 -34.38 -17.08 -25.08
C VAL A 776 -33.09 -16.70 -24.34
N ALA A 777 -31.93 -17.04 -24.88
CA ALA A 777 -30.63 -16.71 -24.28
C ALA A 777 -30.40 -15.19 -24.20
N GLN A 778 -30.78 -14.44 -25.25
CA GLN A 778 -30.71 -12.97 -25.25
C GLN A 778 -31.63 -12.35 -24.21
N LEU A 779 -32.88 -12.83 -24.09
CA LEU A 779 -33.82 -12.34 -23.07
C LEU A 779 -33.33 -12.67 -21.66
N LYS A 780 -32.87 -13.90 -21.42
CA LYS A 780 -32.36 -14.39 -20.12
C LYS A 780 -31.12 -13.61 -19.69
N ALA A 781 -30.18 -13.34 -20.61
CA ALA A 781 -29.01 -12.52 -20.33
C ALA A 781 -29.38 -11.08 -19.94
N ASN A 782 -30.34 -10.48 -20.64
CA ASN A 782 -30.79 -9.12 -20.33
C ASN A 782 -31.52 -9.04 -18.98
N LEU A 783 -32.41 -9.99 -18.67
CA LEU A 783 -33.09 -10.07 -17.38
C LEU A 783 -32.09 -10.24 -16.23
N ASN A 784 -31.11 -11.15 -16.37
CA ASN A 784 -30.08 -11.39 -15.36
C ASN A 784 -29.17 -10.17 -15.11
N ALA A 785 -28.92 -9.37 -16.15
CA ALA A 785 -28.15 -8.13 -16.04
C ALA A 785 -28.94 -6.99 -15.38
N GLY A 786 -30.23 -7.17 -15.08
CA GLY A 786 -31.10 -6.13 -14.56
C GLY A 786 -31.47 -5.07 -15.60
N ASN A 787 -31.33 -5.37 -16.89
CA ASN A 787 -31.77 -4.46 -17.96
C ASN A 787 -33.30 -4.44 -17.97
N THR A 788 -33.90 -3.28 -17.73
CA THR A 788 -35.38 -3.14 -17.71
C THR A 788 -36.02 -2.42 -18.91
N PRO A 789 -35.39 -2.22 -20.09
CA PRO A 789 -36.05 -1.50 -21.18
C PRO A 789 -37.18 -2.30 -21.83
N PHE A 790 -37.33 -3.59 -21.52
CA PHE A 790 -38.37 -4.47 -22.03
C PHE A 790 -39.35 -4.91 -20.94
N VAL A 791 -40.57 -5.25 -21.37
CA VAL A 791 -41.59 -5.92 -20.58
C VAL A 791 -42.09 -7.13 -21.39
N VAL A 792 -42.29 -8.26 -20.72
CA VAL A 792 -42.76 -9.49 -21.38
C VAL A 792 -44.28 -9.54 -21.29
N PHE A 793 -44.94 -9.69 -22.43
CA PHE A 793 -46.38 -9.92 -22.56
C PHE A 793 -46.62 -11.40 -22.83
N ASP A 794 -47.19 -12.08 -21.85
CA ASP A 794 -47.53 -13.49 -21.95
C ASP A 794 -48.93 -13.63 -22.56
N LEU A 795 -49.00 -14.18 -23.76
CA LEU A 795 -50.23 -14.28 -24.55
C LEU A 795 -51.05 -15.55 -24.23
N ARG A 796 -50.55 -16.40 -23.34
CA ARG A 796 -51.17 -17.69 -22.99
C ARG A 796 -52.39 -17.48 -22.08
N ASP A 797 -53.20 -18.52 -21.95
CA ASP A 797 -54.35 -18.50 -21.05
C ASP A 797 -53.93 -18.32 -19.58
N ALA A 798 -54.84 -17.78 -18.75
CA ALA A 798 -54.55 -17.48 -17.35
C ALA A 798 -54.11 -18.71 -16.52
N VAL A 799 -54.59 -19.92 -16.85
CA VAL A 799 -54.17 -21.16 -16.17
C VAL A 799 -52.72 -21.47 -16.52
N ALA A 800 -52.33 -21.37 -17.79
CA ALA A 800 -50.95 -21.57 -18.23
C ALA A 800 -49.98 -20.54 -17.63
N TYR A 801 -50.36 -19.25 -17.59
CA TYR A 801 -49.59 -18.19 -16.95
C TYR A 801 -49.38 -18.46 -15.45
N ASN A 802 -50.46 -18.80 -14.73
CA ASN A 802 -50.40 -19.09 -13.29
C ASN A 802 -49.62 -20.37 -12.96
N THR A 803 -49.55 -21.31 -13.91
CA THR A 803 -48.76 -22.54 -13.74
C THR A 803 -47.26 -22.25 -13.84
N SER A 804 -46.85 -21.45 -14.84
CA SER A 804 -45.46 -21.03 -15.02
C SER A 804 -45.37 -19.86 -15.99
N HIS A 805 -44.57 -18.84 -15.69
CA HIS A 805 -44.29 -17.70 -16.55
C HIS A 805 -42.85 -17.19 -16.37
N ILE A 806 -42.39 -16.37 -17.31
CA ILE A 806 -41.11 -15.66 -17.22
C ILE A 806 -41.21 -14.64 -16.08
N ASP A 807 -40.22 -14.59 -15.20
CA ASP A 807 -40.24 -13.68 -14.05
C ASP A 807 -40.39 -12.21 -14.50
N GLY A 808 -41.36 -11.51 -13.92
CA GLY A 808 -41.73 -10.14 -14.29
C GLY A 808 -42.57 -10.00 -15.57
N ALA A 809 -43.04 -11.09 -16.18
CA ALA A 809 -44.00 -11.04 -17.29
C ALA A 809 -45.37 -10.50 -16.83
N ILE A 810 -46.14 -9.98 -17.78
CA ILE A 810 -47.51 -9.49 -17.59
C ILE A 810 -48.44 -10.41 -18.35
N SER A 811 -49.48 -10.90 -17.66
CA SER A 811 -50.52 -11.71 -18.28
C SER A 811 -51.36 -10.85 -19.22
N THR A 812 -51.30 -11.15 -20.51
CA THR A 812 -52.08 -10.50 -21.58
C THR A 812 -52.75 -11.59 -22.43
N PRO A 813 -53.68 -12.37 -21.86
CA PRO A 813 -54.18 -13.57 -22.52
C PRO A 813 -54.90 -13.21 -23.82
N LEU A 814 -54.59 -13.96 -24.88
CA LEU A 814 -55.36 -13.97 -26.14
C LEU A 814 -56.30 -15.19 -26.20
N ARG A 815 -56.25 -16.03 -25.17
CA ARG A 815 -56.97 -17.29 -25.04
C ARG A 815 -57.43 -17.48 -23.61
N GLU A 816 -58.47 -18.26 -23.41
CA GLU A 816 -59.00 -18.64 -22.11
C GLU A 816 -59.13 -20.16 -22.00
N SER A 817 -59.15 -20.66 -20.76
CA SER A 817 -59.34 -22.08 -20.47
C SER A 817 -60.70 -22.27 -19.79
N ILE A 818 -61.61 -22.97 -20.46
CA ILE A 818 -62.95 -23.30 -19.97
C ILE A 818 -63.05 -24.83 -19.91
N ASP A 819 -63.32 -25.39 -18.72
CA ASP A 819 -63.43 -26.84 -18.48
C ASP A 819 -62.23 -27.67 -19.02
N GLY A 820 -61.03 -27.10 -18.94
CA GLY A 820 -59.78 -27.74 -19.39
C GLY A 820 -59.55 -27.68 -20.91
N LYS A 821 -60.39 -26.95 -21.66
CA LYS A 821 -60.18 -26.67 -23.09
C LYS A 821 -59.77 -25.22 -23.30
N VAL A 822 -58.71 -25.02 -24.09
CA VAL A 822 -58.22 -23.67 -24.43
C VAL A 822 -58.91 -23.15 -25.69
N THR A 823 -59.65 -22.05 -25.55
CA THR A 823 -60.37 -21.36 -26.63
C THR A 823 -59.84 -19.94 -26.82
N ASP A 824 -60.05 -19.35 -28.01
CA ASP A 824 -59.60 -17.99 -28.30
C ASP A 824 -60.56 -16.97 -27.69
N LEU A 825 -59.99 -15.91 -27.11
CA LEU A 825 -60.78 -14.76 -26.67
C LEU A 825 -61.23 -13.94 -27.88
N SER A 826 -62.29 -13.15 -27.68
CA SER A 826 -62.71 -12.18 -28.70
C SER A 826 -61.59 -11.19 -29.01
N ASP A 827 -61.55 -10.70 -30.24
CA ASP A 827 -60.56 -9.73 -30.69
C ASP A 827 -60.58 -8.44 -29.85
N ASP A 828 -61.77 -7.98 -29.45
CA ASP A 828 -61.94 -6.82 -28.57
C ASP A 828 -61.36 -7.07 -27.17
N THR A 829 -61.59 -8.26 -26.60
CA THR A 829 -61.00 -8.66 -25.32
C THR A 829 -59.47 -8.75 -25.42
N CYS A 830 -58.95 -9.34 -26.49
CA CYS A 830 -57.50 -9.43 -26.73
C CYS A 830 -56.84 -8.05 -26.79
N LYS A 831 -57.44 -7.12 -27.55
CA LYS A 831 -56.96 -5.74 -27.67
C LYS A 831 -57.05 -5.00 -26.34
N ALA A 832 -58.14 -5.17 -25.59
CA ALA A 832 -58.28 -4.56 -24.26
C ALA A 832 -57.20 -5.03 -23.28
N ASN A 833 -56.86 -6.32 -23.28
CA ASN A 833 -55.80 -6.88 -22.45
C ASN A 833 -54.42 -6.28 -22.80
N LEU A 834 -54.09 -6.21 -24.10
CA LEU A 834 -52.83 -5.64 -24.59
C LEU A 834 -52.75 -4.13 -24.33
N ASP A 835 -53.83 -3.39 -24.58
CA ASP A 835 -53.93 -1.94 -24.36
C ASP A 835 -53.74 -1.58 -22.87
N ALA A 836 -54.35 -2.35 -21.96
CA ALA A 836 -54.16 -2.18 -20.53
C ALA A 836 -52.69 -2.37 -20.12
N ALA A 837 -52.01 -3.41 -20.65
CA ALA A 837 -50.60 -3.68 -20.36
C ALA A 837 -49.66 -2.61 -20.94
N VAL A 838 -49.94 -2.13 -22.16
CA VAL A 838 -49.19 -1.02 -22.80
C VAL A 838 -49.34 0.27 -22.01
N LYS A 839 -50.57 0.63 -21.60
CA LYS A 839 -50.83 1.83 -20.79
C LYS A 839 -50.17 1.78 -19.42
N ALA A 840 -50.09 0.59 -18.82
CA ALA A 840 -49.38 0.40 -17.55
C ALA A 840 -47.85 0.45 -17.70
N ASN A 841 -47.31 0.23 -18.90
CA ASN A 841 -45.86 0.14 -19.16
C ASN A 841 -45.43 1.04 -20.33
N PRO A 842 -45.66 2.36 -20.25
CA PRO A 842 -45.26 3.26 -21.32
C PRO A 842 -43.74 3.27 -21.49
N ASN A 843 -43.27 3.46 -22.72
CA ASN A 843 -41.85 3.58 -23.07
C ASN A 843 -40.99 2.31 -22.89
N LYS A 844 -41.61 1.12 -22.89
CA LYS A 844 -40.90 -0.16 -22.95
C LYS A 844 -40.90 -0.74 -24.36
N PHE A 845 -39.97 -1.68 -24.60
CA PHE A 845 -40.10 -2.67 -25.68
C PHE A 845 -40.99 -3.81 -25.20
N TYR A 846 -41.95 -4.21 -26.03
CA TYR A 846 -42.94 -5.23 -25.71
C TYR A 846 -42.50 -6.56 -26.29
N VAL A 847 -41.96 -7.43 -25.43
CA VAL A 847 -41.56 -8.78 -25.82
C VAL A 847 -42.79 -9.68 -25.75
N VAL A 848 -43.33 -10.09 -26.89
CA VAL A 848 -44.53 -10.95 -26.93
C VAL A 848 -44.14 -12.43 -26.95
N GLU A 849 -44.75 -13.20 -26.06
CA GLU A 849 -44.48 -14.62 -25.85
C GLU A 849 -45.78 -15.44 -25.97
N CYS A 850 -45.73 -16.59 -26.65
CA CYS A 850 -46.85 -17.55 -26.71
C CYS A 850 -46.36 -19.00 -26.66
N TYR A 851 -47.23 -19.99 -26.44
CA TYR A 851 -46.86 -21.39 -26.17
C TYR A 851 -45.70 -21.96 -27.00
N SER A 852 -45.71 -21.82 -28.33
CA SER A 852 -44.69 -22.43 -29.20
C SER A 852 -44.35 -21.63 -30.46
N GLY A 853 -44.71 -20.34 -30.50
CA GLY A 853 -44.51 -19.42 -31.64
C GLY A 853 -45.26 -19.88 -32.91
N ASN A 854 -46.17 -19.15 -33.54
CA ASN A 854 -46.00 -17.79 -34.06
C ASN A 854 -47.35 -17.13 -34.43
N ASN A 855 -48.46 -17.86 -34.32
CA ASN A 855 -49.78 -17.37 -34.74
C ASN A 855 -50.32 -16.31 -33.78
N TYR A 856 -50.24 -16.55 -32.47
CA TYR A 856 -50.68 -15.57 -31.48
C TYR A 856 -49.69 -14.42 -31.31
N ALA A 857 -48.39 -14.66 -31.53
CA ALA A 857 -47.39 -13.59 -31.60
C ALA A 857 -47.69 -12.63 -32.76
N GLU A 858 -47.98 -13.15 -33.96
CA GLU A 858 -48.41 -12.34 -35.11
C GLU A 858 -49.73 -11.60 -34.85
N LYS A 859 -50.72 -12.30 -34.27
CA LYS A 859 -52.00 -11.71 -33.86
C LYS A 859 -51.79 -10.53 -32.89
N ALA A 860 -50.93 -10.70 -31.88
CA ALA A 860 -50.58 -9.66 -30.92
C ALA A 860 -49.82 -8.49 -31.57
N VAL A 861 -48.87 -8.74 -32.48
CA VAL A 861 -48.16 -7.69 -33.23
C VAL A 861 -49.14 -6.82 -34.01
N ASN A 862 -50.10 -7.44 -34.70
CA ASN A 862 -51.13 -6.71 -35.46
C ASN A 862 -52.03 -5.89 -34.54
N TYR A 863 -52.46 -6.44 -33.41
CA TYR A 863 -53.28 -5.71 -32.44
C TYR A 863 -52.56 -4.55 -31.79
N LEU A 864 -51.29 -4.72 -31.40
CA LEU A 864 -50.49 -3.63 -30.86
C LEU A 864 -50.34 -2.51 -31.90
N LYS A 865 -50.16 -2.84 -33.18
CA LYS A 865 -50.12 -1.87 -34.27
C LYS A 865 -51.45 -1.11 -34.44
N GLU A 866 -52.57 -1.81 -34.39
CA GLU A 866 -53.91 -1.19 -34.41
C GLU A 866 -54.16 -0.27 -33.20
N LEU A 867 -53.57 -0.60 -32.05
CA LEU A 867 -53.59 0.22 -30.83
C LEU A 867 -52.60 1.41 -30.87
N GLY A 868 -51.91 1.64 -32.00
CA GLY A 868 -50.98 2.75 -32.19
C GLY A 868 -49.58 2.51 -31.63
N VAL A 869 -49.24 1.28 -31.24
CA VAL A 869 -47.88 0.92 -30.85
C VAL A 869 -47.01 0.81 -32.11
N SER A 870 -45.88 1.52 -32.13
CA SER A 870 -44.89 1.36 -33.20
C SER A 870 -44.41 -0.09 -33.26
N GLU A 871 -44.46 -0.68 -34.45
CA GLU A 871 -43.96 -2.04 -34.72
C GLU A 871 -42.47 -2.17 -34.35
N ASP A 872 -41.72 -1.06 -34.30
CA ASP A 872 -40.32 -1.04 -33.83
C ASP A 872 -40.15 -1.21 -32.32
N LYS A 873 -41.26 -1.17 -31.56
CA LYS A 873 -41.28 -1.45 -30.12
C LYS A 873 -41.73 -2.88 -29.79
N VAL A 874 -42.12 -3.68 -30.78
CA VAL A 874 -42.63 -5.04 -30.54
C VAL A 874 -41.57 -6.06 -30.94
N ILE A 875 -41.23 -6.97 -30.03
CA ILE A 875 -40.20 -7.99 -30.19
C ILE A 875 -40.84 -9.36 -29.98
N VAL A 876 -40.65 -10.30 -30.91
CA VAL A 876 -41.15 -11.68 -30.74
C VAL A 876 -40.10 -12.54 -30.06
N LEU A 877 -40.47 -13.24 -28.98
CA LEU A 877 -39.60 -14.21 -28.32
C LEU A 877 -39.55 -15.53 -29.11
N GLU A 878 -38.36 -15.92 -29.56
CA GLU A 878 -38.14 -17.13 -30.33
C GLU A 878 -38.54 -18.39 -29.56
N GLY A 879 -39.42 -19.20 -30.18
CA GLY A 879 -39.91 -20.46 -29.62
C GLY A 879 -40.83 -20.33 -28.39
N GLY A 880 -41.04 -19.10 -27.91
CA GLY A 880 -41.96 -18.75 -26.82
C GLY A 880 -41.72 -19.51 -25.51
N ALA A 881 -42.77 -19.72 -24.72
CA ALA A 881 -42.67 -20.40 -23.42
C ALA A 881 -42.11 -21.82 -23.53
N ALA A 882 -42.38 -22.55 -24.62
CA ALA A 882 -41.81 -23.88 -24.82
C ALA A 882 -40.28 -23.84 -24.90
N ALA A 883 -39.71 -22.89 -25.65
CA ALA A 883 -38.26 -22.72 -25.73
C ALA A 883 -37.67 -22.17 -24.43
N TRP A 884 -38.39 -21.28 -23.74
CA TRP A 884 -37.99 -20.76 -22.43
C TRP A 884 -37.88 -21.89 -21.39
N ASN A 885 -38.89 -22.75 -21.30
CA ASN A 885 -38.92 -23.85 -20.33
C ASN A 885 -37.92 -24.97 -20.64
N ALA A 886 -37.40 -25.04 -21.86
CA ALA A 886 -36.39 -26.02 -22.27
C ALA A 886 -34.95 -25.61 -21.86
N GLN A 887 -34.72 -24.37 -21.43
CA GLN A 887 -33.40 -23.79 -21.10
C GLN A 887 -33.30 -23.29 -19.66
#